data_AF-A0A151J2F5-F1
#
_entry.id   AF-A0A151J2F5-F1
#
_cell.length_a   1.000
_cell.length_b   1.000
_cell.length_c   1.000
_cell.angle_alpha   90.00
_cell.angle_beta   90.00
_cell.angle_gamma   90.00
#
_symmetry.space_group_name_H-M   'P 1'
#
loop_
_entity.id
_entity.type
_entity.pdbx_description
1 polymer ?
#
loop_
_entity_poly.entity_id
_entity_poly.type
_entity_poly.pdbx_seq_one_letter_code
_entity_poly.pdbx_strand_id
1 'polypeptide(L)'
;MGSKKSDILYLFDRPAEPVYVPKGENKVAFDVPANYLPESRQQMAPAIVNRFADDTSSKVPVKQISLPDLSVPLQLGRREPFSLFIPKHRKLAARLIDIFLGLFPIYLYYVLFTSLAKFYINFAFVCENMMRAMVVSAFYDSHTSAVRIKHPTSPCEIRSKPVRFWHGLSVPIEIPRDYTASDLDEEHRVAYWREDIGINLHHWHWHLVYPFETDIRIVNKDRRGELFYYMHHQIQARYNAERLSNRLGRVKRFHNWREPIPEGYFPKLDSLVASRTWPARPAGAILKDINRPVDQLNFDLQDLERWRDRIYEAIHTGAYISPRGERVPLTEFGGVDVLGNIMEASILSPNQNVYGDLHNLGHVAISYCHDPDHRYLETFSIMGEPATAMRDPIFYRFHAFTDDVFLEHKNTLPEYSLQQVGVHSCLAYAIYHRFTLLDFPGVVITDIAVQTPNQPANQISTFWTKSDVDLSRGLDFTPRGAVLARFTHLNHTDFTYRIVANNRNNAPRRGTVRIFIAPKQDERGLPFVFRDQKELMIEMDKFTVLLRPGSNTIERKSTESSVTIPFERTFRNLDESRPISGDNLEQFNFCGCGWPQHMLVPKGKEEGFPMDLFIMISDYTGDAVEQDEPTGCKDAASFCGLRDRKYPDARPMGFPFDRRARAGVETLAQFLTGNMAVAQISIRHTDTVLPQMRSGSMGNTLTFA
;
A
#
# COMPACT_ATOMS: atom_id res chain seq x y z
N MET A 1 2.10 22.10 33.70
CA MET A 1 2.88 20.91 33.32
C MET A 1 2.25 20.30 32.08
N GLY A 2 2.78 20.60 30.90
CA GLY A 2 2.21 20.17 29.62
C GLY A 2 2.65 18.75 29.28
N SER A 3 1.70 17.85 28.99
CA SER A 3 2.03 16.55 28.41
C SER A 3 2.80 16.77 27.11
N LYS A 4 3.87 16.02 26.88
CA LYS A 4 4.61 16.12 25.62
C LYS A 4 3.77 15.46 24.53
N LYS A 5 3.73 16.02 23.32
CA LYS A 5 3.06 15.38 22.16
C LYS A 5 3.56 13.94 21.91
N SER A 6 4.75 13.60 22.39
CA SER A 6 5.35 12.27 22.29
C SER A 6 4.67 11.20 23.14
N ASP A 7 3.95 11.56 24.21
CA ASP A 7 3.42 10.59 25.18
C ASP A 7 2.34 9.70 24.54
N ILE A 8 1.68 10.18 23.47
CA ILE A 8 0.70 9.42 22.70
C ILE A 8 1.33 8.20 22.00
N LEU A 9 2.65 8.18 21.78
CA LEU A 9 3.31 7.05 21.13
C LEU A 9 3.40 5.81 22.03
N TYR A 10 3.36 5.97 23.36
CA TYR A 10 3.34 4.84 24.29
C TYR A 10 2.05 4.03 24.20
N LEU A 11 1.00 4.62 23.63
CA LEU A 11 -0.26 3.96 23.37
C LEU A 11 -0.17 2.92 22.25
N PHE A 12 0.87 2.98 21.42
CA PHE A 12 1.14 2.00 20.35
C PHE A 12 2.12 0.91 20.78
N ASP A 13 2.59 0.93 22.03
CA ASP A 13 3.41 -0.13 22.59
C ASP A 13 2.50 -1.16 23.27
N ARG A 14 2.61 -2.42 22.85
CA ARG A 14 1.88 -3.57 23.41
C ARG A 14 0.36 -3.32 23.47
N PRO A 15 -0.34 -3.38 22.33
CA PRO A 15 -1.74 -2.94 22.21
C PRO A 15 -2.71 -3.75 23.06
N ALA A 16 -2.44 -5.03 23.37
CA ALA A 16 -3.29 -5.82 24.24
C ALA A 16 -2.90 -5.72 25.74
N GLU A 17 -1.80 -5.05 26.08
CA GLU A 17 -1.46 -4.75 27.47
C GLU A 17 -2.20 -3.47 27.96
N PRO A 18 -2.83 -3.50 29.14
CA PRO A 18 -3.48 -2.33 29.70
C PRO A 18 -2.53 -1.13 29.85
N VAL A 19 -3.03 0.09 29.66
CA VAL A 19 -2.21 1.32 29.66
C VAL A 19 -1.59 1.69 31.02
N TYR A 20 -2.08 1.11 32.12
CA TYR A 20 -1.47 1.25 33.45
C TYR A 20 -0.24 0.33 33.65
N VAL A 21 0.05 -0.58 32.71
CA VAL A 21 1.29 -1.36 32.66
C VAL A 21 2.39 -0.49 32.05
N PRO A 22 3.62 -0.49 32.58
CA PRO A 22 4.73 0.31 32.03
C PRO A 22 4.97 0.03 30.55
N LYS A 23 5.00 1.10 29.74
CA LYS A 23 5.13 1.12 28.28
C LYS A 23 6.52 1.59 27.84
N GLY A 24 6.98 0.98 26.73
CA GLY A 24 8.28 1.25 26.11
C GLY A 24 9.48 0.92 27.00
N GLU A 25 10.68 1.12 26.46
CA GLU A 25 11.95 0.88 27.18
C GLU A 25 12.15 1.86 28.35
N ASN A 26 11.53 3.05 28.27
CA ASN A 26 11.54 4.06 29.32
C ASN A 26 10.57 3.75 30.49
N LYS A 27 9.87 2.61 30.44
CA LYS A 27 8.97 2.13 31.51
C LYS A 27 7.98 3.21 31.98
N VAL A 28 7.27 3.83 31.02
CA VAL A 28 6.31 4.91 31.27
C VAL A 28 4.93 4.33 31.53
N ALA A 29 4.31 4.65 32.67
CA ALA A 29 2.94 4.22 32.96
C ALA A 29 1.96 5.41 32.91
N PHE A 30 0.70 5.14 32.52
CA PHE A 30 -0.36 6.13 32.65
C PHE A 30 -0.98 6.06 34.03
N ASP A 31 -1.11 7.20 34.71
CA ASP A 31 -1.77 7.29 36.02
C ASP A 31 -3.28 7.33 35.82
N VAL A 32 -3.87 6.13 35.67
CA VAL A 32 -5.28 5.94 35.31
C VAL A 32 -6.18 6.09 36.54
N PRO A 33 -7.17 7.00 36.53
CA PRO A 33 -8.16 7.10 37.59
C PRO A 33 -8.90 5.77 37.85
N ALA A 34 -9.20 5.45 39.11
CA ALA A 34 -9.83 4.18 39.47
C ALA A 34 -11.17 3.94 38.73
N ASN A 35 -11.95 5.00 38.50
CA ASN A 35 -13.21 4.94 37.76
C ASN A 35 -13.03 4.66 36.25
N TYR A 36 -11.81 4.66 35.72
CA TYR A 36 -11.46 4.26 34.36
C TYR A 36 -10.90 2.84 34.27
N LEU A 37 -10.79 2.14 35.40
CA LEU A 37 -10.57 0.71 35.35
C LEU A 37 -11.89 -0.02 35.11
N PRO A 38 -11.85 -1.20 34.45
CA PRO A 38 -13.01 -2.07 34.37
C PRO A 38 -13.63 -2.30 35.74
N GLU A 39 -14.95 -2.39 35.83
CA GLU A 39 -15.68 -2.50 37.11
C GLU A 39 -15.12 -3.59 38.03
N SER A 40 -14.78 -4.75 37.44
CA SER A 40 -14.19 -5.89 38.15
C SER A 40 -12.80 -5.61 38.75
N ARG A 41 -12.13 -4.51 38.37
CA ARG A 41 -10.77 -4.13 38.79
C ARG A 41 -10.71 -2.83 39.60
N GLN A 42 -11.83 -2.12 39.77
CA GLN A 42 -11.86 -0.84 40.49
C GLN A 42 -11.49 -1.00 41.96
N GLN A 43 -12.00 -2.06 42.62
CA GLN A 43 -11.65 -2.38 44.01
C GLN A 43 -10.17 -2.72 44.19
N MET A 44 -9.51 -3.18 43.12
CA MET A 44 -8.10 -3.53 43.11
C MET A 44 -7.20 -2.38 42.64
N ALA A 45 -7.74 -1.18 42.38
CA ALA A 45 -6.96 -0.06 41.86
C ALA A 45 -5.69 0.23 42.71
N PRO A 46 -5.74 0.28 44.06
CA PRO A 46 -4.55 0.51 44.86
C PRO A 46 -3.49 -0.60 44.70
N ALA A 47 -3.94 -1.86 44.61
CA ALA A 47 -3.04 -3.00 44.42
C ALA A 47 -2.40 -3.01 43.03
N ILE A 48 -3.14 -2.59 41.98
CA ILE A 48 -2.61 -2.46 40.62
C ILE A 48 -1.55 -1.37 40.55
N VAL A 49 -1.82 -0.21 41.15
CA VAL A 49 -0.87 0.92 41.18
C VAL A 49 0.41 0.52 41.91
N ASN A 50 0.29 -0.17 43.06
CA ASN A 50 1.45 -0.62 43.84
C ASN A 50 2.25 -1.70 43.12
N ARG A 51 1.57 -2.64 42.43
CA ARG A 51 2.23 -3.76 41.74
C ARG A 51 3.26 -3.31 40.70
N PHE A 52 2.99 -2.23 39.98
CA PHE A 52 3.87 -1.72 38.93
C PHE A 52 4.69 -0.51 39.37
N ALA A 53 4.61 -0.10 40.63
CA ALA A 53 5.28 1.09 41.13
C ALA A 53 6.81 0.98 40.98
N ASP A 54 7.38 -0.16 41.38
CA ASP A 54 8.84 -0.41 41.32
C ASP A 54 9.35 -0.54 39.87
N ASP A 55 8.47 -0.98 38.95
CA ASP A 55 8.76 -1.12 37.53
C ASP A 55 8.48 0.16 36.71
N THR A 56 7.95 1.22 37.32
CA THR A 56 7.58 2.46 36.60
C THR A 56 8.65 3.53 36.81
N SER A 57 9.28 3.99 35.73
CA SER A 57 10.27 5.08 35.82
C SER A 57 9.64 6.47 35.75
N SER A 58 8.50 6.62 35.07
CA SER A 58 7.76 7.89 35.03
C SER A 58 6.27 7.68 34.80
N LYS A 59 5.46 8.64 35.24
CA LYS A 59 3.99 8.60 35.14
C LYS A 59 3.45 9.75 34.29
N VAL A 60 2.54 9.43 33.38
CA VAL A 60 1.76 10.42 32.63
C VAL A 60 0.40 10.61 33.32
N PRO A 61 0.11 11.79 33.89
CA PRO A 61 -1.14 12.02 34.60
C PRO A 61 -2.33 12.05 33.64
N VAL A 62 -3.37 11.26 33.94
CA VAL A 62 -4.61 11.22 33.16
C VAL A 62 -5.68 11.99 33.92
N LYS A 63 -6.17 13.10 33.34
CA LYS A 63 -7.25 13.89 33.94
C LYS A 63 -8.58 13.16 33.84
N GLN A 64 -9.46 13.29 34.82
CA GLN A 64 -10.84 12.83 34.66
C GLN A 64 -11.64 13.81 33.77
N ILE A 65 -12.51 13.28 32.92
CA ILE A 65 -13.42 14.04 32.04
C ILE A 65 -14.80 13.37 32.05
N SER A 66 -15.82 14.10 31.60
CA SER A 66 -17.08 13.50 31.19
C SER A 66 -16.86 12.65 29.96
N LEU A 67 -17.10 11.34 30.08
CA LEU A 67 -16.85 10.40 28.98
C LEU A 67 -17.83 10.67 27.83
N PRO A 68 -17.35 10.71 26.58
CA PRO A 68 -18.25 10.73 25.44
C PRO A 68 -19.04 9.42 25.37
N ASP A 69 -20.14 9.43 24.63
CA ASP A 69 -20.91 8.22 24.39
C ASP A 69 -20.11 7.24 23.53
N LEU A 70 -19.77 6.09 24.12
CA LEU A 70 -19.02 5.00 23.51
C LEU A 70 -19.89 3.79 23.16
N SER A 71 -21.21 3.88 23.34
CA SER A 71 -22.14 2.77 23.11
C SER A 71 -22.03 2.15 21.72
N VAL A 72 -21.74 2.96 20.70
CA VAL A 72 -21.56 2.50 19.30
C VAL A 72 -20.21 1.78 19.13
N PRO A 73 -19.02 2.41 19.32
CA PRO A 73 -17.74 1.71 19.20
C PRO A 73 -17.60 0.44 20.06
N LEU A 74 -18.33 0.38 21.18
CA LEU A 74 -18.33 -0.76 22.10
C LEU A 74 -19.14 -1.98 21.64
N GLN A 75 -19.79 -1.91 20.48
CA GLN A 75 -20.44 -3.06 19.86
C GLN A 75 -19.45 -4.07 19.29
N LEU A 76 -18.16 -3.71 19.14
CA LEU A 76 -17.10 -4.63 18.78
C LEU A 76 -16.33 -5.05 20.04
N GLY A 77 -16.35 -6.34 20.33
CA GLY A 77 -15.66 -6.90 21.48
C GLY A 77 -14.13 -6.78 21.36
N ARG A 78 -13.41 -6.71 22.49
CA ARG A 78 -11.95 -6.55 22.55
C ARG A 78 -11.13 -7.47 21.68
N ARG A 79 -11.60 -8.70 21.56
CA ARG A 79 -10.91 -9.80 20.87
C ARG A 79 -11.59 -10.14 19.54
N GLU A 80 -12.60 -9.37 19.13
CA GLU A 80 -13.29 -9.61 17.87
C GLU A 80 -12.50 -8.97 16.72
N PRO A 81 -12.13 -9.71 15.68
CA PRO A 81 -11.32 -9.18 14.59
C PRO A 81 -12.02 -8.01 13.88
N PHE A 82 -11.23 -7.04 13.41
CA PHE A 82 -11.71 -5.84 12.74
C PHE A 82 -11.36 -5.87 11.25
N SER A 83 -12.25 -5.30 10.43
CA SER A 83 -12.07 -5.21 8.99
C SER A 83 -12.83 -4.00 8.48
N LEU A 84 -12.16 -3.16 7.70
CA LEU A 84 -12.80 -2.03 7.03
C LEU A 84 -13.74 -2.48 5.89
N PHE A 85 -13.69 -3.71 5.40
CA PHE A 85 -14.63 -4.15 4.36
C PHE A 85 -16.01 -4.48 4.92
N ILE A 86 -16.15 -4.68 6.25
CA ILE A 86 -17.43 -5.00 6.89
C ILE A 86 -18.17 -3.69 7.23
N PRO A 87 -19.38 -3.42 6.67
CA PRO A 87 -20.09 -2.15 6.86
C PRO A 87 -20.36 -1.79 8.33
N LYS A 88 -20.68 -2.79 9.18
CA LYS A 88 -20.81 -2.59 10.63
C LYS A 88 -19.54 -1.95 11.19
N HIS A 89 -18.39 -2.54 10.90
CA HIS A 89 -17.08 -2.12 11.40
C HIS A 89 -16.71 -0.70 10.94
N ARG A 90 -17.04 -0.32 9.70
CA ARG A 90 -16.87 1.05 9.18
C ARG A 90 -17.61 2.09 10.01
N LYS A 91 -18.89 1.82 10.33
CA LYS A 91 -19.72 2.70 11.17
C LYS A 91 -19.13 2.86 12.57
N LEU A 92 -18.62 1.78 13.15
CA LEU A 92 -17.94 1.84 14.44
C LEU A 92 -16.72 2.75 14.34
N ALA A 93 -15.88 2.54 13.32
CA ALA A 93 -14.64 3.29 13.11
C ALA A 93 -14.90 4.78 12.93
N ALA A 94 -15.84 5.12 12.05
CA ALA A 94 -16.25 6.50 11.79
C ALA A 94 -16.70 7.20 13.08
N ARG A 95 -17.55 6.55 13.89
CA ARG A 95 -18.00 7.13 15.16
C ARG A 95 -16.84 7.37 16.13
N LEU A 96 -15.89 6.44 16.22
CA LEU A 96 -14.74 6.63 17.10
C LEU A 96 -13.82 7.76 16.61
N ILE A 97 -13.62 7.85 15.30
CA ILE A 97 -12.84 8.93 14.66
C ILE A 97 -13.50 10.30 14.93
N ASP A 98 -14.82 10.41 14.78
CA ASP A 98 -15.56 11.65 15.06
C ASP A 98 -15.38 12.11 16.51
N ILE A 99 -15.44 11.17 17.45
CA ILE A 99 -15.21 11.46 18.87
C ILE A 99 -13.79 12.01 19.06
N PHE A 100 -12.78 11.36 18.47
CA PHE A 100 -11.39 11.84 18.58
C PHE A 100 -11.21 13.23 17.97
N LEU A 101 -11.75 13.48 16.77
CA LEU A 101 -11.66 14.80 16.11
C LEU A 101 -12.38 15.90 16.89
N GLY A 102 -13.43 15.56 17.63
CA GLY A 102 -14.15 16.49 18.50
C GLY A 102 -13.41 16.85 19.79
N LEU A 103 -12.34 16.13 20.16
CA LEU A 103 -11.61 16.38 21.40
C LEU A 103 -10.49 17.43 21.21
N PHE A 104 -10.67 18.58 21.84
CA PHE A 104 -9.61 19.57 22.03
C PHE A 104 -9.61 20.06 23.49
N PRO A 105 -8.44 20.11 24.17
CA PRO A 105 -7.06 19.97 23.65
C PRO A 105 -6.51 18.53 23.63
N ILE A 106 -5.32 18.32 23.05
CA ILE A 106 -4.70 16.99 22.82
C ILE A 106 -4.58 16.09 24.07
N TYR A 107 -4.55 16.68 25.28
CA TYR A 107 -4.49 15.88 26.51
C TYR A 107 -5.79 15.08 26.77
N LEU A 108 -6.92 15.50 26.18
CA LEU A 108 -8.19 14.76 26.26
C LEU A 108 -8.13 13.44 25.49
N TYR A 109 -7.19 13.28 24.56
CA TYR A 109 -6.96 12.00 23.89
C TYR A 109 -6.44 10.95 24.87
N TYR A 110 -5.51 11.27 25.77
CA TYR A 110 -5.04 10.34 26.81
C TYR A 110 -6.20 9.87 27.69
N VAL A 111 -7.08 10.81 28.01
CA VAL A 111 -8.23 10.57 28.87
C VAL A 111 -9.24 9.65 28.18
N LEU A 112 -9.61 9.96 26.94
CA LEU A 112 -10.50 9.09 26.19
C LEU A 112 -9.85 7.72 25.99
N PHE A 113 -8.59 7.68 25.59
CA PHE A 113 -7.87 6.44 25.31
C PHE A 113 -7.75 5.51 26.52
N THR A 114 -7.43 6.05 27.69
CA THR A 114 -7.42 5.31 28.97
C THR A 114 -8.83 4.90 29.40
N SER A 115 -9.85 5.66 29.01
CA SER A 115 -11.26 5.29 29.20
C SER A 115 -11.73 4.22 28.20
N LEU A 116 -11.23 4.18 26.96
CA LEU A 116 -11.49 3.09 26.01
C LEU A 116 -10.84 1.78 26.53
N ALA A 117 -9.69 1.89 27.21
CA ALA A 117 -9.07 0.77 27.92
C ALA A 117 -9.93 0.26 29.09
N LYS A 118 -10.80 1.10 29.69
CA LYS A 118 -11.87 0.70 30.64
C LYS A 118 -12.85 -0.27 30.01
N PHE A 119 -13.26 0.03 28.78
CA PHE A 119 -14.40 -0.59 28.12
C PHE A 119 -14.00 -1.69 27.13
N TYR A 120 -12.74 -2.11 27.13
CA TYR A 120 -12.29 -3.28 26.38
C TYR A 120 -12.55 -3.18 24.87
N ILE A 121 -12.37 -2.00 24.24
CA ILE A 121 -12.44 -1.90 22.77
C ILE A 121 -11.29 -2.70 22.16
N ASN A 122 -11.55 -3.38 21.04
CA ASN A 122 -10.50 -4.04 20.29
C ASN A 122 -9.47 -2.98 19.93
N PHE A 123 -8.29 -3.07 20.49
CA PHE A 123 -7.31 -2.02 20.38
C PHE A 123 -6.57 -2.05 19.02
N ALA A 124 -6.68 -3.18 18.29
CA ALA A 124 -6.33 -3.24 16.87
C ALA A 124 -7.17 -2.22 16.09
N PHE A 125 -8.47 -2.06 16.36
CA PHE A 125 -9.30 -1.02 15.74
C PHE A 125 -8.74 0.42 15.81
N VAL A 126 -8.07 0.77 16.92
CA VAL A 126 -7.49 2.11 17.14
C VAL A 126 -6.06 2.20 16.57
N CYS A 127 -5.28 1.12 16.66
CA CYS A 127 -3.93 1.03 16.11
C CYS A 127 -3.91 0.71 14.60
N GLU A 128 -4.93 0.09 14.04
CA GLU A 128 -5.11 -0.25 12.62
C GLU A 128 -5.66 0.95 11.84
N ASN A 129 -6.21 1.93 12.56
CA ASN A 129 -6.45 3.28 12.05
C ASN A 129 -5.34 4.29 12.42
N MET A 130 -4.25 3.89 13.10
CA MET A 130 -3.27 4.87 13.60
C MET A 130 -1.78 4.43 13.71
N MET A 131 -1.42 3.17 13.41
CA MET A 131 -0.09 2.57 13.10
C MET A 131 0.10 1.10 13.58
N ARG A 132 0.48 0.23 12.61
CA ARG A 132 1.31 -1.00 12.63
C ARG A 132 1.14 -1.99 13.81
N ALA A 133 0.17 -2.90 13.68
CA ALA A 133 0.18 -4.23 14.36
C ALA A 133 0.51 -5.40 13.42
N MET A 134 0.83 -5.09 12.17
CA MET A 134 0.96 -6.03 11.04
C MET A 134 2.22 -6.86 11.00
N VAL A 135 3.28 -6.38 11.64
CA VAL A 135 4.55 -7.09 11.67
C VAL A 135 4.31 -8.38 12.46
N VAL A 136 3.85 -8.32 13.70
CA VAL A 136 3.84 -9.46 14.63
C VAL A 136 3.03 -10.70 14.20
N SER A 137 1.92 -10.58 13.47
CA SER A 137 1.14 -11.76 13.04
C SER A 137 1.84 -12.61 11.98
N ALA A 138 2.66 -11.99 11.10
CA ALA A 138 3.49 -12.70 10.12
C ALA A 138 4.72 -13.39 10.76
N PHE A 139 5.18 -12.91 11.92
CA PHE A 139 6.35 -13.46 12.60
C PHE A 139 6.04 -14.61 13.55
N TYR A 140 4.78 -14.81 13.94
CA TYR A 140 4.43 -15.82 14.94
C TYR A 140 4.50 -17.26 14.37
N ASP A 141 4.33 -17.46 13.05
CA ASP A 141 4.10 -18.81 12.50
C ASP A 141 5.14 -19.32 11.47
N SER A 142 6.07 -18.49 11.01
CA SER A 142 7.21 -18.97 10.23
C SER A 142 8.07 -19.98 11.04
N HIS A 143 7.87 -20.02 12.36
CA HIS A 143 8.49 -20.97 13.27
C HIS A 143 7.66 -22.23 13.61
N THR A 144 6.33 -22.24 13.52
CA THR A 144 5.61 -23.53 13.74
C THR A 144 5.74 -24.46 12.54
N SER A 145 6.00 -23.90 11.35
CA SER A 145 6.25 -24.66 10.12
C SER A 145 7.72 -25.11 10.00
N ALA A 146 8.70 -24.29 10.35
CA ALA A 146 10.12 -24.65 10.26
C ALA A 146 10.60 -25.63 11.36
N VAL A 147 10.00 -25.61 12.55
CA VAL A 147 10.36 -26.56 13.64
C VAL A 147 9.63 -27.90 13.51
N ARG A 148 8.62 -28.02 12.63
CA ARG A 148 7.82 -29.25 12.45
C ARG A 148 8.53 -30.42 11.78
N ILE A 149 9.78 -30.28 11.34
CA ILE A 149 10.53 -31.42 10.78
C ILE A 149 11.05 -32.37 11.88
N LYS A 150 11.02 -31.98 13.17
CA LYS A 150 11.35 -32.91 14.27
C LYS A 150 10.44 -32.72 15.49
N HIS A 151 9.38 -33.53 15.54
CA HIS A 151 8.50 -33.83 16.68
C HIS A 151 7.24 -32.95 16.89
N PRO A 152 6.12 -33.56 17.37
CA PRO A 152 4.80 -32.93 17.40
C PRO A 152 4.56 -32.24 18.74
N THR A 153 4.65 -30.92 18.81
CA THR A 153 4.25 -30.16 20.02
C THR A 153 3.61 -28.81 19.70
N SER A 154 2.57 -28.49 20.47
CA SER A 154 1.67 -27.34 20.41
C SER A 154 2.35 -25.95 20.60
N PRO A 155 1.67 -24.81 20.35
CA PRO A 155 2.16 -23.42 20.53
C PRO A 155 2.72 -23.03 21.92
N CYS A 156 2.71 -23.95 22.88
CA CYS A 156 3.11 -23.73 24.25
C CYS A 156 4.65 -23.63 24.45
N GLU A 157 5.47 -23.97 23.44
CA GLU A 157 6.93 -24.03 23.61
C GLU A 157 7.70 -22.69 23.48
N ILE A 158 7.14 -21.67 22.81
CA ILE A 158 7.74 -20.32 22.82
C ILE A 158 7.63 -19.69 24.21
N ARG A 159 6.59 -20.06 24.98
CA ARG A 159 6.48 -19.75 26.41
C ARG A 159 7.33 -20.65 27.31
N SER A 160 7.79 -21.81 26.83
CA SER A 160 8.51 -22.81 27.65
C SER A 160 10.03 -22.75 27.54
N LYS A 161 10.61 -22.00 26.58
CA LYS A 161 12.04 -21.69 26.62
C LYS A 161 12.29 -20.86 27.90
N PRO A 162 13.13 -21.35 28.84
CA PRO A 162 13.27 -20.73 30.13
C PRO A 162 13.67 -19.26 29.98
N VAL A 163 13.07 -18.43 30.84
CA VAL A 163 13.28 -16.97 31.05
C VAL A 163 14.77 -16.57 31.24
N ARG A 164 15.72 -17.50 31.11
CA ARG A 164 17.15 -17.33 31.40
C ARG A 164 18.02 -16.80 30.26
N PHE A 165 17.52 -16.64 29.03
CA PHE A 165 18.36 -16.26 27.87
C PHE A 165 18.13 -14.83 27.31
N TRP A 166 17.49 -13.94 28.07
CA TRP A 166 17.14 -12.59 27.57
C TRP A 166 18.05 -11.46 28.06
N HIS A 167 19.25 -11.77 28.55
CA HIS A 167 20.30 -10.78 28.81
C HIS A 167 21.55 -11.16 28.01
N GLY A 168 21.77 -10.43 26.91
CA GLY A 168 22.96 -10.54 26.06
C GLY A 168 22.68 -11.17 24.68
N LEU A 169 22.74 -10.33 23.63
CA LEU A 169 22.73 -10.69 22.20
C LEU A 169 21.59 -11.64 21.77
N SER A 170 20.39 -11.08 21.59
CA SER A 170 19.27 -11.78 20.92
C SER A 170 19.66 -12.15 19.48
N VAL A 171 19.93 -13.43 19.22
CA VAL A 171 20.10 -13.96 17.86
C VAL A 171 18.77 -13.76 17.11
N PRO A 172 18.76 -13.09 15.95
CA PRO A 172 17.52 -12.88 15.19
C PRO A 172 16.84 -14.18 14.80
N ILE A 173 15.51 -14.22 14.97
CA ILE A 173 14.63 -15.33 14.61
C ILE A 173 14.49 -15.37 13.09
N GLU A 174 14.96 -16.43 12.42
CA GLU A 174 15.00 -16.49 10.95
C GLU A 174 13.64 -16.93 10.35
N ILE A 175 13.04 -16.06 9.52
CA ILE A 175 11.85 -16.38 8.74
C ILE A 175 12.25 -17.18 7.50
N PRO A 176 11.80 -18.44 7.35
CA PRO A 176 11.89 -19.15 6.08
C PRO A 176 11.16 -18.40 4.97
N ARG A 177 11.77 -18.37 3.77
CA ARG A 177 11.12 -17.87 2.54
C ARG A 177 9.87 -18.70 2.20
N ASP A 178 9.96 -20.01 2.40
CA ASP A 178 8.92 -20.97 2.06
C ASP A 178 8.18 -21.40 3.34
N TYR A 179 7.07 -20.72 3.66
CA TYR A 179 6.27 -21.02 4.84
C TYR A 179 4.78 -21.23 4.55
N THR A 180 4.22 -20.54 3.54
CA THR A 180 2.80 -20.68 3.17
C THR A 180 2.54 -21.91 2.29
N ALA A 181 3.45 -22.16 1.35
CA ALA A 181 3.48 -23.32 0.48
C ALA A 181 4.94 -23.73 0.17
N SER A 182 5.09 -24.77 -0.66
CA SER A 182 6.37 -25.17 -1.27
C SER A 182 6.28 -24.97 -2.77
N ASP A 183 7.39 -25.13 -3.50
CA ASP A 183 7.44 -25.02 -4.98
C ASP A 183 6.54 -26.03 -5.74
N LEU A 184 5.91 -26.98 -5.02
CA LEU A 184 4.84 -27.82 -5.59
C LEU A 184 3.59 -27.01 -5.98
N ASP A 185 3.37 -25.87 -5.35
CA ASP A 185 2.37 -24.88 -5.76
C ASP A 185 3.05 -23.85 -6.67
N GLU A 186 2.61 -23.75 -7.93
CA GLU A 186 3.22 -22.83 -8.90
C GLU A 186 3.08 -21.36 -8.50
N GLU A 187 2.01 -21.01 -7.78
CA GLU A 187 1.79 -19.64 -7.29
C GLU A 187 2.79 -19.26 -6.17
N HIS A 188 3.43 -20.25 -5.54
CA HIS A 188 4.48 -20.03 -4.54
C HIS A 188 5.73 -19.35 -5.11
N ARG A 189 5.99 -19.48 -6.42
CA ARG A 189 7.14 -18.84 -7.07
C ARG A 189 7.17 -17.32 -6.95
N VAL A 190 6.01 -16.69 -6.77
CA VAL A 190 5.86 -15.24 -6.56
C VAL A 190 5.47 -14.88 -5.11
N ALA A 191 5.62 -15.81 -4.16
CA ALA A 191 5.37 -15.55 -2.74
C ALA A 191 6.27 -14.42 -2.19
N TYR A 192 7.52 -14.31 -2.65
CA TYR A 192 8.42 -13.21 -2.26
C TYR A 192 7.87 -11.82 -2.58
N TRP A 193 6.92 -11.72 -3.53
CA TRP A 193 6.24 -10.47 -3.86
C TRP A 193 4.95 -10.35 -3.05
N ARG A 194 4.09 -11.39 -3.09
CA ARG A 194 2.78 -11.39 -2.42
C ARG A 194 2.90 -11.18 -0.91
N GLU A 195 3.95 -11.73 -0.33
CA GLU A 195 4.15 -11.81 1.11
C GLU A 195 5.26 -10.86 1.60
N ASP A 196 5.80 -10.00 0.71
CA ASP A 196 6.72 -8.94 1.10
C ASP A 196 6.04 -8.01 2.11
N ILE A 197 6.72 -7.78 3.23
CA ILE A 197 6.19 -6.98 4.32
C ILE A 197 6.06 -5.52 3.89
N GLY A 198 6.99 -5.00 3.08
CA GLY A 198 6.96 -3.62 2.59
C GLY A 198 5.78 -3.35 1.65
N ILE A 199 5.47 -4.28 0.74
CA ILE A 199 4.34 -4.18 -0.19
C ILE A 199 3.01 -4.18 0.59
N ASN A 200 2.84 -5.13 1.52
CA ASN A 200 1.63 -5.20 2.33
C ASN A 200 1.48 -3.96 3.24
N LEU A 201 2.58 -3.45 3.79
CA LEU A 201 2.58 -2.17 4.52
C LEU A 201 2.17 -1.02 3.61
N HIS A 202 2.71 -0.91 2.39
CA HIS A 202 2.32 0.15 1.46
C HIS A 202 0.81 0.16 1.21
N HIS A 203 0.23 -1.00 0.91
CA HIS A 203 -1.20 -1.14 0.64
C HIS A 203 -2.08 -0.76 1.83
N TRP A 204 -1.70 -1.18 3.04
CA TRP A 204 -2.39 -0.75 4.26
C TRP A 204 -2.27 0.76 4.49
N HIS A 205 -1.08 1.35 4.38
CA HIS A 205 -0.90 2.80 4.56
C HIS A 205 -1.65 3.60 3.48
N TRP A 206 -1.74 3.08 2.25
CA TRP A 206 -2.50 3.73 1.20
C TRP A 206 -3.99 3.80 1.55
N HIS A 207 -4.59 2.68 1.98
CA HIS A 207 -5.99 2.66 2.43
C HIS A 207 -6.22 3.45 3.73
N LEU A 208 -5.20 3.57 4.58
CA LEU A 208 -5.25 4.45 5.75
C LEU A 208 -5.26 5.94 5.37
N VAL A 209 -4.46 6.34 4.39
CA VAL A 209 -4.40 7.73 3.89
C VAL A 209 -5.64 8.07 3.06
N TYR A 210 -6.15 7.12 2.28
CA TYR A 210 -7.30 7.27 1.39
C TYR A 210 -8.47 6.36 1.80
N PRO A 211 -9.04 6.53 3.01
CA PRO A 211 -10.13 5.69 3.49
C PRO A 211 -11.38 5.93 2.64
N PHE A 212 -12.23 4.92 2.52
CA PHE A 212 -13.44 4.98 1.68
C PHE A 212 -14.72 5.31 2.46
N GLU A 213 -14.76 5.13 3.79
CA GLU A 213 -15.92 5.48 4.62
C GLU A 213 -15.51 5.99 6.02
N THR A 214 -15.71 7.29 6.27
CA THR A 214 -15.60 8.00 7.55
C THR A 214 -16.18 9.42 7.36
N ASP A 215 -15.75 10.43 8.11
CA ASP A 215 -16.09 11.82 7.85
C ASP A 215 -15.66 12.26 6.43
N ILE A 216 -16.57 12.88 5.69
CA ILE A 216 -16.35 13.32 4.30
C ILE A 216 -15.15 14.26 4.14
N ARG A 217 -14.81 15.05 5.18
CA ARG A 217 -13.63 15.94 5.18
C ARG A 217 -12.32 15.17 5.17
N ILE A 218 -12.33 13.93 5.64
CA ILE A 218 -11.17 13.03 5.62
C ILE A 218 -11.11 12.29 4.28
N VAL A 219 -12.25 11.75 3.82
CA VAL A 219 -12.34 10.93 2.61
C VAL A 219 -12.13 11.74 1.33
N ASN A 220 -12.65 12.97 1.29
CA ASN A 220 -12.61 13.85 0.11
C ASN A 220 -11.21 14.45 -0.14
N LYS A 221 -10.28 13.59 -0.58
CA LYS A 221 -8.94 13.97 -1.03
C LYS A 221 -8.89 14.09 -2.55
N ASP A 222 -7.98 14.94 -3.02
CA ASP A 222 -7.82 15.23 -4.45
C ASP A 222 -7.61 13.94 -5.27
N ARG A 223 -8.48 13.74 -6.26
CA ARG A 223 -8.43 12.65 -7.25
C ARG A 223 -8.27 11.24 -6.64
N ARG A 224 -8.85 10.99 -5.46
CA ARG A 224 -8.64 9.73 -4.74
C ARG A 224 -9.22 8.50 -5.44
N GLY A 225 -10.28 8.67 -6.24
CA GLY A 225 -10.85 7.58 -7.04
C GLY A 225 -9.96 7.25 -8.24
N GLU A 226 -9.35 8.25 -8.87
CA GLU A 226 -8.36 8.00 -9.93
C GLU A 226 -7.10 7.36 -9.36
N LEU A 227 -6.67 7.79 -8.17
CA LEU A 227 -5.52 7.20 -7.49
C LEU A 227 -5.80 5.76 -7.03
N PHE A 228 -7.03 5.45 -6.63
CA PHE A 228 -7.47 4.07 -6.35
C PHE A 228 -7.26 3.18 -7.58
N TYR A 229 -7.74 3.61 -8.75
CA TYR A 229 -7.48 2.91 -10.01
C TYR A 229 -5.97 2.78 -10.27
N TYR A 230 -5.24 3.90 -10.25
CA TYR A 230 -3.87 3.93 -10.72
C TYR A 230 -2.90 3.12 -9.85
N MET A 231 -3.04 3.20 -8.53
CA MET A 231 -2.20 2.45 -7.60
C MET A 231 -2.39 0.94 -7.79
N HIS A 232 -3.64 0.48 -7.93
CA HIS A 232 -3.94 -0.93 -8.17
C HIS A 232 -3.57 -1.40 -9.60
N HIS A 233 -3.73 -0.54 -10.62
CA HIS A 233 -3.26 -0.80 -11.97
C HIS A 233 -1.74 -1.03 -11.99
N GLN A 234 -0.97 -0.19 -11.28
CA GLN A 234 0.47 -0.34 -11.14
C GLN A 234 0.88 -1.58 -10.34
N ILE A 235 0.14 -1.95 -9.29
CA ILE A 235 0.29 -3.25 -8.62
C ILE A 235 0.12 -4.40 -9.63
N GLN A 236 -0.90 -4.32 -10.48
CA GLN A 236 -1.21 -5.38 -11.45
C GLN A 236 -0.13 -5.50 -12.54
N ALA A 237 0.36 -4.37 -13.06
CA ALA A 237 1.47 -4.33 -14.02
C ALA A 237 2.76 -4.92 -13.41
N ARG A 238 3.10 -4.52 -12.18
CA ARG A 238 4.26 -5.04 -11.44
C ARG A 238 4.13 -6.53 -11.19
N TYR A 239 2.99 -6.99 -10.67
CA TYR A 239 2.75 -8.40 -10.39
C TYR A 239 2.82 -9.27 -11.66
N ASN A 240 2.30 -8.78 -12.80
CA ASN A 240 2.44 -9.48 -14.08
C ASN A 240 3.91 -9.56 -14.54
N ALA A 241 4.73 -8.53 -14.34
CA ALA A 241 6.16 -8.60 -14.62
C ALA A 241 6.89 -9.63 -13.75
N GLU A 242 6.49 -9.79 -12.48
CA GLU A 242 7.02 -10.83 -11.60
C GLU A 242 6.57 -12.24 -12.02
N ARG A 243 5.31 -12.41 -12.42
CA ARG A 243 4.82 -13.69 -12.97
C ARG A 243 5.65 -14.11 -14.18
N LEU A 244 5.86 -13.20 -15.14
CA LEU A 244 6.69 -13.44 -16.33
C LEU A 244 8.16 -13.69 -15.97
N SER A 245 8.68 -13.05 -14.92
CA SER A 245 10.01 -13.32 -14.37
C SER A 245 10.14 -14.76 -13.83
N ASN A 246 9.06 -15.33 -13.32
CA ASN A 246 9.03 -16.67 -12.71
C ASN A 246 8.33 -17.74 -13.58
N ARG A 247 8.26 -17.51 -14.90
CA ARG A 247 7.69 -18.45 -15.89
C ARG A 247 6.23 -18.80 -15.60
N LEU A 248 5.47 -17.85 -15.08
CA LEU A 248 4.02 -17.91 -14.94
C LEU A 248 3.37 -17.01 -15.98
N GLY A 249 2.17 -17.38 -16.43
CA GLY A 249 1.41 -16.51 -17.32
C GLY A 249 0.84 -15.29 -16.61
N ARG A 250 0.47 -14.22 -17.34
CA ARG A 250 -0.27 -13.08 -16.78
C ARG A 250 -1.50 -13.57 -16.03
N VAL A 251 -1.90 -12.80 -15.03
CA VAL A 251 -3.03 -13.14 -14.17
C VAL A 251 -4.32 -13.29 -14.99
N LYS A 252 -5.12 -14.31 -14.68
CA LYS A 252 -6.45 -14.49 -15.26
C LYS A 252 -7.48 -13.72 -14.43
N ARG A 253 -8.17 -12.74 -15.01
CA ARG A 253 -9.22 -11.97 -14.31
C ARG A 253 -10.34 -12.87 -13.77
N PHE A 254 -10.80 -12.60 -12.55
CA PHE A 254 -11.90 -13.32 -11.89
C PHE A 254 -13.22 -12.56 -12.05
N HIS A 255 -13.90 -12.82 -13.18
CA HIS A 255 -15.10 -12.11 -13.61
C HIS A 255 -16.39 -12.96 -13.54
N ASN A 256 -16.24 -14.29 -13.45
CA ASN A 256 -17.35 -15.21 -13.20
C ASN A 256 -17.27 -15.71 -11.76
N TRP A 257 -18.06 -15.10 -10.88
CA TRP A 257 -18.02 -15.36 -9.44
C TRP A 257 -18.71 -16.66 -9.00
N ARG A 258 -19.31 -17.39 -9.95
CA ARG A 258 -19.94 -18.69 -9.71
C ARG A 258 -19.01 -19.87 -10.02
N GLU A 259 -17.88 -19.61 -10.67
CA GLU A 259 -16.87 -20.63 -10.93
C GLU A 259 -16.02 -20.92 -9.69
N PRO A 260 -15.53 -22.15 -9.51
CA PRO A 260 -14.54 -22.47 -8.50
C PRO A 260 -13.27 -21.63 -8.68
N ILE A 261 -12.70 -21.19 -7.55
CA ILE A 261 -11.40 -20.52 -7.49
C ILE A 261 -10.32 -21.61 -7.42
N PRO A 262 -9.57 -21.88 -8.50
CA PRO A 262 -8.59 -22.97 -8.51
C PRO A 262 -7.43 -22.71 -7.53
N GLU A 263 -7.06 -21.45 -7.30
CA GLU A 263 -5.96 -21.10 -6.39
C GLU A 263 -6.39 -21.25 -4.92
N GLY A 264 -5.82 -22.24 -4.23
CA GLY A 264 -5.89 -22.33 -2.78
C GLY A 264 -4.87 -21.40 -2.11
N TYR A 265 -5.12 -20.99 -0.86
CA TYR A 265 -4.14 -20.24 -0.07
C TYR A 265 -4.30 -20.50 1.42
N PHE A 266 -3.18 -20.84 2.08
CA PHE A 266 -3.10 -21.17 3.50
C PHE A 266 -2.14 -20.21 4.19
N PRO A 267 -2.63 -19.11 4.80
CA PRO A 267 -1.84 -17.94 5.14
C PRO A 267 -0.77 -18.16 6.21
N LYS A 268 -0.94 -19.16 7.09
CA LYS A 268 -0.07 -19.38 8.26
C LYS A 268 0.05 -18.10 9.12
N LEU A 269 -1.08 -17.44 9.36
CA LEU A 269 -1.14 -16.24 10.18
C LEU A 269 -2.05 -16.50 11.37
N ASP A 270 -1.64 -15.97 12.51
CA ASP A 270 -2.41 -15.97 13.76
C ASP A 270 -2.69 -14.54 14.21
N SER A 271 -3.93 -14.28 14.61
CA SER A 271 -4.28 -13.03 15.30
C SER A 271 -4.03 -13.19 16.79
N LEU A 272 -3.04 -12.48 17.32
CA LEU A 272 -2.79 -12.42 18.78
C LEU A 272 -3.98 -11.82 19.54
N VAL A 273 -4.69 -10.89 18.90
CA VAL A 273 -5.83 -10.20 19.48
C VAL A 273 -7.04 -11.13 19.58
N ALA A 274 -7.39 -11.80 18.47
CA ALA A 274 -8.51 -12.73 18.45
C ALA A 274 -8.18 -14.09 19.04
N SER A 275 -6.87 -14.40 19.20
CA SER A 275 -6.38 -15.74 19.55
C SER A 275 -6.95 -16.81 18.61
N ARG A 276 -6.99 -16.49 17.31
CA ARG A 276 -7.50 -17.36 16.23
C ARG A 276 -6.56 -17.29 15.03
N THR A 277 -6.42 -18.42 14.34
CA THR A 277 -5.77 -18.53 13.04
C THR A 277 -6.61 -17.83 11.98
N TRP A 278 -5.98 -17.19 11.02
CA TRP A 278 -6.69 -16.68 9.84
C TRP A 278 -7.18 -17.85 8.97
N PRO A 279 -8.48 -17.92 8.63
CA PRO A 279 -9.00 -19.01 7.81
C PRO A 279 -8.31 -19.12 6.46
N ALA A 280 -8.04 -20.35 6.04
CA ALA A 280 -7.50 -20.66 4.72
C ALA A 280 -8.62 -20.80 3.68
N ARG A 281 -8.28 -20.61 2.40
CA ARG A 281 -9.15 -20.96 1.28
C ARG A 281 -8.61 -22.22 0.60
N PRO A 282 -9.31 -23.37 0.65
CA PRO A 282 -8.90 -24.54 -0.11
C PRO A 282 -9.04 -24.29 -1.62
N ALA A 283 -8.22 -24.99 -2.42
CA ALA A 283 -8.34 -24.97 -3.88
C ALA A 283 -9.74 -25.46 -4.31
N GLY A 284 -10.32 -24.80 -5.32
CA GLY A 284 -11.67 -25.08 -5.80
C GLY A 284 -12.79 -24.51 -4.93
N ALA A 285 -12.48 -23.61 -3.98
CA ALA A 285 -13.52 -22.92 -3.21
C ALA A 285 -14.45 -22.11 -4.13
N ILE A 286 -15.74 -22.11 -3.82
CA ILE A 286 -16.79 -21.42 -4.59
C ILE A 286 -17.38 -20.32 -3.71
N LEU A 287 -17.63 -19.14 -4.29
CA LEU A 287 -18.33 -18.08 -3.59
C LEU A 287 -19.80 -18.45 -3.36
N LYS A 288 -20.36 -17.95 -2.26
CA LYS A 288 -21.75 -18.20 -1.85
C LYS A 288 -22.37 -16.88 -1.41
N ASP A 289 -23.69 -16.83 -1.41
CA ASP A 289 -24.45 -15.70 -0.88
C ASP A 289 -24.12 -15.52 0.61
N ILE A 290 -23.97 -14.27 1.04
CA ILE A 290 -23.54 -13.92 2.40
C ILE A 290 -24.78 -13.57 3.23
N ASN A 291 -24.99 -14.31 4.31
CA ASN A 291 -26.06 -14.06 5.27
C ASN A 291 -25.50 -14.13 6.70
N ARG A 292 -24.86 -13.05 7.14
CA ARG A 292 -24.21 -12.95 8.46
C ARG A 292 -24.79 -11.77 9.25
N PRO A 293 -25.95 -11.96 9.92
CA PRO A 293 -26.59 -10.88 10.69
C PRO A 293 -25.71 -10.28 11.78
N VAL A 294 -24.81 -11.08 12.37
CA VAL A 294 -23.85 -10.63 13.40
C VAL A 294 -22.90 -9.53 12.91
N ASP A 295 -22.57 -9.58 11.61
CA ASP A 295 -21.69 -8.66 10.91
C ASP A 295 -22.49 -7.58 10.15
N GLN A 296 -23.83 -7.63 10.23
CA GLN A 296 -24.77 -6.83 9.43
C GLN A 296 -24.54 -6.97 7.92
N LEU A 297 -24.22 -8.18 7.48
CA LEU A 297 -24.01 -8.53 6.08
C LEU A 297 -25.16 -9.41 5.59
N ASN A 298 -25.84 -8.97 4.54
CA ASN A 298 -26.85 -9.75 3.83
C ASN A 298 -26.88 -9.30 2.37
N PHE A 299 -26.25 -10.07 1.48
CA PHE A 299 -26.23 -9.82 0.04
C PHE A 299 -25.96 -11.13 -0.71
N ASP A 300 -26.46 -11.22 -1.94
CA ASP A 300 -26.23 -12.38 -2.80
C ASP A 300 -25.20 -12.07 -3.90
N LEU A 301 -24.70 -13.11 -4.57
CA LEU A 301 -23.79 -12.92 -5.70
C LEU A 301 -24.46 -12.19 -6.87
N GLN A 302 -25.79 -12.24 -6.97
CA GLN A 302 -26.55 -11.56 -8.02
C GLN A 302 -26.55 -10.04 -7.84
N ASP A 303 -26.46 -9.53 -6.61
CA ASP A 303 -26.29 -8.12 -6.32
C ASP A 303 -24.95 -7.61 -6.87
N LEU A 304 -23.86 -8.37 -6.67
CA LEU A 304 -22.56 -8.06 -7.28
C LEU A 304 -22.67 -8.03 -8.81
N GLU A 305 -23.34 -9.04 -9.40
CA GLU A 305 -23.52 -9.13 -10.87
C GLU A 305 -24.31 -7.92 -11.40
N ARG A 306 -25.36 -7.51 -10.68
CA ARG A 306 -26.19 -6.36 -11.03
C ARG A 306 -25.41 -5.05 -10.95
N TRP A 307 -24.58 -4.87 -9.93
CA TRP A 307 -23.74 -3.67 -9.81
C TRP A 307 -22.69 -3.60 -10.91
N ARG A 308 -22.04 -4.72 -11.22
CA ARG A 308 -21.11 -4.82 -12.36
C ARG A 308 -21.78 -4.38 -13.67
N ASP A 309 -22.95 -4.93 -13.97
CA ASP A 309 -23.64 -4.64 -15.23
C ASP A 309 -24.03 -3.16 -15.33
N ARG A 310 -24.47 -2.55 -14.21
CA ARG A 310 -24.77 -1.11 -14.14
C ARG A 310 -23.53 -0.23 -14.29
N ILE A 311 -22.38 -0.65 -13.76
CA ILE A 311 -21.11 0.07 -13.93
C ILE A 311 -20.70 0.02 -15.40
N TYR A 312 -20.76 -1.14 -16.06
CA TYR A 312 -20.52 -1.24 -17.51
C TYR A 312 -21.50 -0.40 -18.32
N GLU A 313 -22.79 -0.35 -17.94
CA GLU A 313 -23.77 0.53 -18.59
C GLU A 313 -23.36 2.00 -18.46
N ALA A 314 -22.94 2.45 -17.28
CA ALA A 314 -22.49 3.83 -17.08
C ALA A 314 -21.27 4.17 -17.95
N ILE A 315 -20.33 3.23 -18.07
CA ILE A 315 -19.13 3.37 -18.91
C ILE A 315 -19.53 3.46 -20.40
N HIS A 316 -20.30 2.51 -20.91
CA HIS A 316 -20.64 2.42 -22.33
C HIS A 316 -21.62 3.51 -22.79
N THR A 317 -22.45 4.03 -21.88
CA THR A 317 -23.30 5.20 -22.18
C THR A 317 -22.57 6.53 -21.97
N GLY A 318 -21.35 6.51 -21.42
CA GLY A 318 -20.54 7.70 -21.16
C GLY A 318 -21.09 8.60 -20.05
N ALA A 319 -21.99 8.11 -19.20
CA ALA A 319 -22.62 8.90 -18.15
C ALA A 319 -23.07 8.04 -16.95
N TYR A 320 -22.92 8.56 -15.74
CA TYR A 320 -23.46 7.95 -14.53
C TYR A 320 -24.78 8.59 -14.11
N ILE A 321 -25.56 7.90 -13.28
CA ILE A 321 -26.84 8.37 -12.76
C ILE A 321 -26.62 9.03 -11.40
N SER A 322 -26.95 10.31 -11.28
CA SER A 322 -26.90 11.05 -10.01
C SER A 322 -27.97 10.58 -9.02
N PRO A 323 -27.93 10.98 -7.73
CA PRO A 323 -29.00 10.67 -6.77
C PRO A 323 -30.37 11.17 -7.21
N ARG A 324 -30.43 12.18 -8.08
CA ARG A 324 -31.66 12.77 -8.61
C ARG A 324 -32.19 12.06 -9.86
N GLY A 325 -31.49 11.03 -10.34
CA GLY A 325 -31.84 10.32 -11.57
C GLY A 325 -31.33 10.98 -12.85
N GLU A 326 -30.53 12.03 -12.74
CA GLU A 326 -29.95 12.73 -13.91
C GLU A 326 -28.75 11.96 -14.46
N ARG A 327 -28.60 11.91 -15.78
CA ARG A 327 -27.39 11.36 -16.41
C ARG A 327 -26.30 12.43 -16.45
N VAL A 328 -25.21 12.21 -15.72
CA VAL A 328 -24.06 13.11 -15.64
C VAL A 328 -22.90 12.51 -16.43
N PRO A 329 -22.30 13.23 -17.40
CA PRO A 329 -21.22 12.70 -18.23
C PRO A 329 -19.98 12.26 -17.45
N LEU A 330 -19.43 11.11 -17.82
CA LEU A 330 -18.08 10.69 -17.41
C LEU A 330 -17.07 11.47 -18.26
N THR A 331 -16.58 12.59 -17.71
CA THR A 331 -15.65 13.47 -18.40
C THR A 331 -14.27 12.83 -18.60
N GLU A 332 -13.50 13.34 -19.55
CA GLU A 332 -12.16 12.82 -19.85
C GLU A 332 -11.16 12.89 -18.69
N PHE A 333 -11.23 13.94 -17.86
CA PHE A 333 -10.30 14.14 -16.73
C PHE A 333 -10.90 13.69 -15.40
N GLY A 334 -12.21 13.87 -15.18
CA GLY A 334 -12.87 13.51 -13.92
C GLY A 334 -13.60 12.17 -13.94
N GLY A 335 -13.83 11.57 -15.11
CA GLY A 335 -14.63 10.35 -15.26
C GLY A 335 -14.03 9.16 -14.53
N VAL A 336 -12.72 8.94 -14.66
CA VAL A 336 -12.02 7.86 -13.94
C VAL A 336 -12.05 8.07 -12.41
N ASP A 337 -12.00 9.31 -11.94
CA ASP A 337 -12.09 9.61 -10.50
C ASP A 337 -13.48 9.29 -9.94
N VAL A 338 -14.54 9.66 -10.67
CA VAL A 338 -15.91 9.27 -10.32
C VAL A 338 -16.07 7.75 -10.35
N LEU A 339 -15.57 7.08 -11.39
CA LEU A 339 -15.62 5.61 -11.48
C LEU A 339 -14.85 4.94 -10.35
N GLY A 340 -13.72 5.49 -9.92
CA GLY A 340 -12.96 4.97 -8.80
C GLY A 340 -13.78 4.97 -7.50
N ASN A 341 -14.48 6.08 -7.25
CA ASN A 341 -15.40 6.19 -6.12
C ASN A 341 -16.63 5.28 -6.24
N ILE A 342 -17.11 5.03 -7.46
CA ILE A 342 -18.21 4.08 -7.75
C ILE A 342 -17.79 2.63 -7.49
N MET A 343 -16.60 2.25 -7.98
CA MET A 343 -16.14 0.87 -7.99
C MET A 343 -15.77 0.38 -6.59
N GLU A 344 -15.05 1.20 -5.81
CA GLU A 344 -14.47 0.80 -4.52
C GLU A 344 -15.49 0.19 -3.54
N ALA A 345 -16.64 0.77 -3.20
CA ALA A 345 -17.08 2.15 -3.39
C ALA A 345 -16.70 3.02 -2.18
N SER A 346 -16.59 4.33 -2.38
CA SER A 346 -16.41 5.30 -1.29
C SER A 346 -17.72 6.04 -0.98
N ILE A 347 -17.77 6.78 0.13
CA ILE A 347 -18.88 7.70 0.44
C ILE A 347 -19.01 8.85 -0.57
N LEU A 348 -18.03 9.03 -1.46
CA LEU A 348 -18.07 9.99 -2.56
C LEU A 348 -18.71 9.38 -3.82
N SER A 349 -19.06 8.08 -3.79
CA SER A 349 -19.83 7.46 -4.87
C SER A 349 -21.10 8.27 -5.13
N PRO A 350 -21.36 8.71 -6.37
CA PRO A 350 -22.47 9.59 -6.66
C PRO A 350 -23.81 8.92 -6.40
N ASN A 351 -23.92 7.59 -6.49
CA ASN A 351 -25.19 6.89 -6.27
C ASN A 351 -24.98 5.42 -5.87
N GLN A 352 -24.72 5.18 -4.59
CA GLN A 352 -24.54 3.82 -4.05
C GLN A 352 -25.79 2.94 -4.19
N ASN A 353 -27.01 3.50 -4.27
CA ASN A 353 -28.23 2.72 -4.50
C ASN A 353 -28.24 2.07 -5.88
N VAL A 354 -27.65 2.73 -6.88
CA VAL A 354 -27.54 2.21 -8.25
C VAL A 354 -26.32 1.32 -8.38
N TYR A 355 -25.16 1.80 -7.96
CA TYR A 355 -23.87 1.15 -8.26
C TYR A 355 -23.31 0.25 -7.15
N GLY A 356 -23.88 0.29 -5.96
CA GLY A 356 -23.49 -0.58 -4.85
C GLY A 356 -22.12 -0.31 -4.26
N ASP A 357 -21.51 -1.38 -3.75
CA ASP A 357 -20.21 -1.41 -3.07
C ASP A 357 -19.39 -2.61 -3.59
N LEU A 358 -19.23 -2.68 -4.92
CA LEU A 358 -18.83 -3.89 -5.64
C LEU A 358 -17.46 -4.43 -5.23
N HIS A 359 -16.42 -3.61 -5.23
CA HIS A 359 -15.07 -4.06 -4.89
C HIS A 359 -14.97 -4.51 -3.43
N ASN A 360 -15.44 -3.69 -2.48
CA ASN A 360 -15.40 -4.04 -1.05
C ASN A 360 -16.22 -5.29 -0.73
N LEU A 361 -17.43 -5.43 -1.26
CA LEU A 361 -18.25 -6.62 -1.02
C LEU A 361 -17.77 -7.85 -1.78
N GLY A 362 -17.02 -7.67 -2.87
CA GLY A 362 -16.25 -8.75 -3.49
C GLY A 362 -15.15 -9.29 -2.58
N HIS A 363 -14.40 -8.40 -1.89
CA HIS A 363 -13.47 -8.81 -0.83
C HIS A 363 -14.18 -9.58 0.29
N VAL A 364 -15.35 -9.10 0.74
CA VAL A 364 -16.17 -9.78 1.76
C VAL A 364 -16.57 -11.18 1.30
N ALA A 365 -17.13 -11.31 0.10
CA ALA A 365 -17.57 -12.59 -0.46
C ALA A 365 -16.43 -13.62 -0.56
N ILE A 366 -15.25 -13.18 -1.02
CA ILE A 366 -14.05 -14.03 -1.06
C ILE A 366 -13.59 -14.39 0.35
N SER A 367 -13.60 -13.43 1.28
CA SER A 367 -13.11 -13.63 2.65
C SER A 367 -13.95 -14.62 3.45
N TYR A 368 -15.25 -14.68 3.20
CA TYR A 368 -16.22 -15.54 3.89
C TYR A 368 -16.61 -16.80 3.11
N CYS A 369 -15.94 -17.12 2.00
CA CYS A 369 -16.30 -18.31 1.20
C CYS A 369 -16.30 -19.63 2.01
N HIS A 370 -15.55 -19.68 3.12
CA HIS A 370 -15.49 -20.83 4.03
C HIS A 370 -16.63 -20.86 5.07
N ASP A 371 -17.26 -19.74 5.41
CA ASP A 371 -18.36 -19.62 6.39
C ASP A 371 -19.30 -18.44 6.04
N PRO A 372 -20.07 -18.53 4.95
CA PRO A 372 -20.83 -17.40 4.41
C PRO A 372 -22.07 -17.03 5.25
N ASP A 373 -22.50 -17.88 6.18
CA ASP A 373 -23.72 -17.69 6.98
C ASP A 373 -23.51 -17.78 8.50
N HIS A 374 -22.23 -17.74 8.93
CA HIS A 374 -21.83 -17.75 10.34
C HIS A 374 -22.16 -19.04 11.11
N ARG A 375 -22.53 -20.14 10.43
CA ARG A 375 -22.86 -21.40 11.11
C ARG A 375 -21.66 -22.03 11.83
N TYR A 376 -20.44 -21.73 11.37
CA TYR A 376 -19.21 -22.25 11.95
C TYR A 376 -18.53 -21.27 12.92
N LEU A 377 -19.14 -20.10 13.14
CA LEU A 377 -18.59 -19.05 14.02
C LEU A 377 -17.17 -18.64 13.62
N GLU A 378 -16.86 -18.70 12.32
CA GLU A 378 -15.56 -18.31 11.77
C GLU A 378 -15.57 -16.82 11.38
N THR A 379 -14.37 -16.26 11.32
CA THR A 379 -14.12 -14.86 10.93
C THR A 379 -13.75 -14.76 9.46
N PHE A 380 -13.67 -13.54 8.90
CA PHE A 380 -13.15 -13.31 7.55
C PHE A 380 -11.70 -13.81 7.42
N SER A 381 -11.35 -14.31 6.22
CA SER A 381 -9.96 -14.66 5.87
C SER A 381 -9.13 -13.42 5.53
N ILE A 382 -7.87 -13.61 5.16
CA ILE A 382 -6.92 -12.52 4.87
C ILE A 382 -7.36 -11.56 3.76
N MET A 383 -8.29 -11.96 2.87
CA MET A 383 -8.89 -11.08 1.86
C MET A 383 -9.80 -10.01 2.49
N GLY A 384 -10.23 -10.22 3.73
CA GLY A 384 -11.02 -9.27 4.50
C GLY A 384 -10.22 -8.19 5.22
N GLU A 385 -8.89 -8.13 5.06
CA GLU A 385 -8.08 -7.08 5.70
C GLU A 385 -7.07 -6.52 4.68
N PRO A 386 -7.11 -5.22 4.33
CA PRO A 386 -6.17 -4.62 3.37
C PRO A 386 -4.72 -5.00 3.64
N ALA A 387 -4.32 -5.02 4.90
CA ALA A 387 -2.94 -5.25 5.25
C ALA A 387 -2.46 -6.70 5.06
N THR A 388 -3.38 -7.66 4.88
CA THR A 388 -3.06 -9.04 4.50
C THR A 388 -3.54 -9.47 3.12
N ALA A 389 -4.45 -8.72 2.49
CA ALA A 389 -5.15 -9.16 1.27
C ALA A 389 -4.19 -9.47 0.11
N MET A 390 -3.13 -8.68 -0.07
CA MET A 390 -2.14 -8.89 -1.15
C MET A 390 -1.39 -10.22 -1.03
N ARG A 391 -1.40 -10.89 0.12
CA ARG A 391 -0.77 -12.20 0.28
C ARG A 391 -1.48 -13.28 -0.56
N ASP A 392 -2.77 -13.11 -0.80
CA ASP A 392 -3.59 -14.11 -1.48
C ASP A 392 -3.48 -14.02 -3.01
N PRO A 393 -3.23 -15.11 -3.75
CA PRO A 393 -3.28 -15.10 -5.22
C PRO A 393 -4.61 -14.58 -5.82
N ILE A 394 -5.74 -14.77 -5.13
CA ILE A 394 -7.05 -14.29 -5.61
C ILE A 394 -7.16 -12.76 -5.61
N PHE A 395 -6.37 -12.06 -4.79
CA PHE A 395 -6.34 -10.59 -4.76
C PHE A 395 -6.07 -10.04 -6.16
N TYR A 396 -5.02 -10.55 -6.81
CA TYR A 396 -4.62 -10.11 -8.15
C TYR A 396 -5.64 -10.51 -9.20
N ARG A 397 -6.30 -11.66 -9.06
CA ARG A 397 -7.33 -12.07 -10.01
C ARG A 397 -8.58 -11.19 -9.91
N PHE A 398 -8.97 -10.81 -8.69
CA PHE A 398 -10.10 -9.90 -8.45
C PHE A 398 -9.75 -8.47 -8.89
N HIS A 399 -8.58 -7.96 -8.53
CA HIS A 399 -8.11 -6.65 -8.99
C HIS A 399 -7.86 -6.60 -10.50
N ALA A 400 -7.50 -7.70 -11.16
CA ALA A 400 -7.45 -7.75 -12.62
C ALA A 400 -8.83 -7.65 -13.28
N PHE A 401 -9.89 -8.11 -12.62
CA PHE A 401 -11.27 -7.81 -13.05
C PHE A 401 -11.59 -6.33 -12.84
N THR A 402 -11.27 -5.79 -11.67
CA THR A 402 -11.52 -4.38 -11.35
C THR A 402 -10.79 -3.44 -12.31
N ASP A 403 -9.52 -3.73 -12.60
CA ASP A 403 -8.67 -3.00 -13.53
C ASP A 403 -9.22 -3.05 -14.96
N ASP A 404 -9.70 -4.21 -15.40
CA ASP A 404 -10.35 -4.38 -16.70
C ASP A 404 -11.57 -3.47 -16.87
N VAL A 405 -12.40 -3.31 -15.83
CA VAL A 405 -13.53 -2.36 -15.85
C VAL A 405 -13.05 -0.91 -16.03
N PHE A 406 -11.97 -0.51 -15.35
CA PHE A 406 -11.40 0.82 -15.55
C PHE A 406 -10.79 1.00 -16.94
N LEU A 407 -10.12 -0.03 -17.44
CA LEU A 407 -9.54 -0.05 -18.78
C LEU A 407 -10.63 0.07 -19.85
N GLU A 408 -11.81 -0.53 -19.67
CA GLU A 408 -12.96 -0.30 -20.56
C GLU A 408 -13.35 1.19 -20.63
N HIS A 409 -13.38 1.90 -19.51
CA HIS A 409 -13.59 3.36 -19.54
C HIS A 409 -12.43 4.10 -20.20
N LYS A 410 -11.19 3.82 -19.82
CA LYS A 410 -10.00 4.44 -20.42
C LYS A 410 -9.95 4.24 -21.94
N ASN A 411 -10.47 3.12 -22.42
CA ASN A 411 -10.62 2.77 -23.81
C ASN A 411 -11.70 3.59 -24.55
N THR A 412 -12.66 4.19 -23.85
CA THR A 412 -13.62 5.13 -24.46
C THR A 412 -13.04 6.54 -24.66
N LEU A 413 -11.91 6.87 -24.02
CA LEU A 413 -11.32 8.20 -24.06
C LEU A 413 -10.65 8.50 -25.41
N PRO A 414 -10.61 9.77 -25.84
CA PRO A 414 -9.89 10.15 -27.04
C PRO A 414 -8.37 9.94 -26.87
N GLU A 415 -7.74 9.53 -27.97
CA GLU A 415 -6.29 9.36 -28.08
C GLU A 415 -5.55 10.68 -27.80
N TYR A 416 -4.33 10.58 -27.29
CA TYR A 416 -3.49 11.76 -27.10
C TYR A 416 -3.01 12.36 -28.42
N SER A 417 -3.01 13.69 -28.50
CA SER A 417 -2.69 14.45 -29.71
C SER A 417 -1.18 14.74 -29.84
N LEU A 418 -0.66 14.70 -31.07
CA LEU A 418 0.75 14.99 -31.36
C LEU A 418 1.06 16.49 -31.46
N GLN A 419 0.12 17.28 -31.99
CA GLN A 419 0.31 18.70 -32.24
C GLN A 419 -0.79 19.51 -31.58
N GLN A 420 -0.44 20.77 -31.27
CA GLN A 420 -1.40 21.77 -30.87
C GLN A 420 -2.28 22.03 -32.09
N VAL A 421 -3.48 21.44 -32.12
CA VAL A 421 -4.40 21.57 -33.25
C VAL A 421 -4.71 23.06 -33.38
N GLY A 422 -4.27 23.66 -34.49
CA GLY A 422 -4.41 25.10 -34.77
C GLY A 422 -5.83 25.46 -35.15
N VAL A 423 -6.80 25.23 -34.25
CA VAL A 423 -8.21 25.44 -34.56
C VAL A 423 -8.95 25.99 -33.32
N HIS A 424 -9.42 27.24 -33.49
CA HIS A 424 -10.38 28.04 -32.73
C HIS A 424 -9.96 28.81 -31.45
N SER A 425 -10.37 30.08 -31.50
CA SER A 425 -10.13 31.24 -30.64
C SER A 425 -10.84 31.22 -29.29
N CYS A 426 -10.86 30.09 -28.57
CA CYS A 426 -11.44 30.04 -27.23
C CYS A 426 -10.43 29.52 -26.18
N LEU A 427 -10.29 30.25 -25.08
CA LEU A 427 -9.36 29.92 -23.98
C LEU A 427 -9.58 28.50 -23.44
N ALA A 428 -10.83 28.03 -23.38
CA ALA A 428 -11.17 26.68 -22.90
C ALA A 428 -10.56 25.57 -23.77
N TYR A 429 -10.55 25.72 -25.09
CA TYR A 429 -10.00 24.73 -26.01
C TYR A 429 -8.47 24.73 -26.01
N ALA A 430 -7.86 25.92 -25.86
CA ALA A 430 -6.41 26.05 -25.70
C ALA A 430 -5.89 25.46 -24.37
N ILE A 431 -6.67 25.57 -23.29
CA ILE A 431 -6.37 24.92 -22.00
C ILE A 431 -6.53 23.40 -22.11
N TYR A 432 -7.63 22.94 -22.72
CA TYR A 432 -7.91 21.52 -22.95
C TYR A 432 -6.81 20.81 -23.77
N HIS A 433 -6.34 21.41 -24.87
CA HIS A 433 -5.28 20.82 -25.69
C HIS A 433 -3.96 20.67 -24.94
N ARG A 434 -3.61 21.56 -24.00
CA ARG A 434 -2.33 21.44 -23.28
C ARG A 434 -2.23 20.17 -22.44
N PHE A 435 -3.34 19.66 -21.92
CA PHE A 435 -3.37 18.43 -21.13
C PHE A 435 -3.35 17.15 -21.96
N THR A 436 -3.51 17.23 -23.29
CA THR A 436 -3.55 16.09 -24.21
C THR A 436 -2.40 16.05 -25.22
N LEU A 437 -1.45 16.99 -25.13
CA LEU A 437 -0.25 17.04 -25.97
C LEU A 437 0.82 16.05 -25.49
N LEU A 438 1.33 15.25 -26.44
CA LEU A 438 2.50 14.37 -26.23
C LEU A 438 3.81 15.04 -26.60
N ASP A 439 3.81 15.89 -27.63
CA ASP A 439 5.03 16.53 -28.11
C ASP A 439 5.48 17.66 -27.17
N PHE A 440 6.79 17.86 -27.09
CA PHE A 440 7.40 19.00 -26.41
C PHE A 440 8.29 19.75 -27.41
N PRO A 441 7.71 20.72 -28.16
CA PRO A 441 8.40 21.33 -29.29
C PRO A 441 9.78 21.90 -28.95
N GLY A 442 10.76 21.48 -29.74
CA GLY A 442 12.16 21.88 -29.60
C GLY A 442 12.95 21.12 -28.53
N VAL A 443 12.33 20.25 -27.73
CA VAL A 443 13.04 19.34 -26.82
C VAL A 443 13.14 17.96 -27.46
N VAL A 444 14.37 17.48 -27.64
CA VAL A 444 14.64 16.18 -28.27
C VAL A 444 15.53 15.34 -27.35
N ILE A 445 15.10 14.13 -26.99
CA ILE A 445 15.96 13.18 -26.30
C ILE A 445 16.87 12.52 -27.33
N THR A 446 18.17 12.58 -27.11
CA THR A 446 19.17 12.04 -28.06
C THR A 446 19.78 10.72 -27.59
N ASP A 447 19.84 10.48 -26.28
CA ASP A 447 20.42 9.27 -25.70
C ASP A 447 19.85 9.00 -24.31
N ILE A 448 19.62 7.73 -23.98
CA ILE A 448 19.23 7.28 -22.64
C ILE A 448 19.99 6.02 -22.27
N ALA A 449 20.42 5.93 -21.02
CA ALA A 449 21.10 4.74 -20.50
C ALA A 449 20.81 4.55 -19.02
N VAL A 450 20.86 3.30 -18.58
CA VAL A 450 20.96 2.92 -17.17
C VAL A 450 22.39 2.52 -16.86
N GLN A 451 22.96 3.11 -15.82
CA GLN A 451 24.30 2.81 -15.34
C GLN A 451 24.21 2.18 -13.95
N THR A 452 24.56 0.91 -13.88
CA THR A 452 24.70 0.17 -12.63
C THR A 452 26.18 -0.02 -12.32
N PRO A 453 26.65 0.28 -11.10
CA PRO A 453 28.06 0.13 -10.75
C PRO A 453 28.59 -1.28 -11.04
N ASN A 454 29.77 -1.37 -11.65
CA ASN A 454 30.44 -2.63 -12.00
C ASN A 454 29.63 -3.58 -12.90
N GLN A 455 28.70 -3.05 -13.69
CA GLN A 455 27.90 -3.81 -14.65
C GLN A 455 27.96 -3.16 -16.04
N PRO A 456 27.66 -3.92 -17.11
CA PRO A 456 27.41 -3.36 -18.43
C PRO A 456 26.32 -2.28 -18.41
N ALA A 457 26.39 -1.35 -19.36
CA ALA A 457 25.32 -0.38 -19.57
C ALA A 457 24.00 -1.10 -19.84
N ASN A 458 22.90 -0.51 -19.35
CA ASN A 458 21.53 -1.03 -19.51
C ASN A 458 21.28 -2.40 -18.86
N GLN A 459 22.08 -2.77 -17.86
CA GLN A 459 21.82 -3.95 -17.03
C GLN A 459 21.51 -3.53 -15.60
N ILE A 460 20.43 -4.06 -15.03
CA ILE A 460 20.07 -3.89 -13.61
C ILE A 460 20.22 -5.25 -12.92
N SER A 461 20.88 -5.28 -11.78
CA SER A 461 21.11 -6.49 -11.00
C SER A 461 20.18 -6.55 -9.79
N THR A 462 19.52 -7.70 -9.61
CA THR A 462 18.70 -7.99 -8.43
C THR A 462 19.26 -9.20 -7.67
N PHE A 463 18.97 -9.25 -6.38
CA PHE A 463 19.48 -10.27 -5.46
C PHE A 463 18.58 -10.34 -4.22
N TRP A 464 18.87 -11.26 -3.30
CA TRP A 464 18.17 -11.36 -2.03
C TRP A 464 18.92 -10.62 -0.93
N THR A 465 18.20 -9.90 -0.06
CA THR A 465 18.76 -9.29 1.15
C THR A 465 18.13 -9.88 2.40
N LYS A 466 18.94 -10.15 3.43
CA LYS A 466 18.45 -10.44 4.79
C LYS A 466 18.44 -9.16 5.62
N SER A 467 17.27 -8.86 6.17
CA SER A 467 17.05 -7.69 7.02
C SER A 467 16.39 -8.08 8.33
N ASP A 468 16.73 -7.34 9.39
CA ASP A 468 16.21 -7.56 10.74
C ASP A 468 15.16 -6.51 11.09
N VAL A 469 14.05 -6.94 11.70
CA VAL A 469 13.02 -6.06 12.27
C VAL A 469 12.78 -6.40 13.72
N ASP A 470 12.57 -5.39 14.56
CA ASP A 470 12.25 -5.58 15.97
C ASP A 470 10.73 -5.75 16.17
N LEU A 471 10.35 -6.89 16.72
CA LEU A 471 8.97 -7.27 17.02
C LEU A 471 8.55 -6.90 18.44
N SER A 472 9.49 -6.44 19.26
CA SER A 472 9.32 -6.23 20.69
C SER A 472 8.06 -5.44 21.01
N ARG A 473 7.74 -4.38 20.25
CA ARG A 473 6.62 -3.47 20.53
C ARG A 473 5.22 -4.07 20.34
N GLY A 474 5.07 -5.17 19.59
CA GLY A 474 3.75 -5.78 19.37
C GLY A 474 3.56 -7.15 20.05
N LEU A 475 4.54 -7.63 20.83
CA LEU A 475 4.48 -8.92 21.51
C LEU A 475 3.89 -8.82 22.92
N ASP A 476 2.58 -8.67 23.04
CA ASP A 476 1.91 -8.53 24.35
C ASP A 476 2.30 -9.58 25.41
N PHE A 477 2.51 -9.13 26.65
CA PHE A 477 2.78 -9.94 27.84
C PHE A 477 4.09 -10.75 27.81
N THR A 478 5.07 -10.34 27.00
CA THR A 478 6.44 -10.88 27.04
C THR A 478 7.40 -9.95 27.79
N PRO A 479 8.54 -10.46 28.32
CA PRO A 479 9.60 -9.61 28.84
C PRO A 479 10.02 -8.50 27.87
N ARG A 480 10.48 -7.37 28.42
CA ARG A 480 11.06 -6.27 27.63
C ARG A 480 12.43 -6.64 27.08
N GLY A 481 12.85 -5.93 26.03
CA GLY A 481 14.05 -6.23 25.26
C GLY A 481 13.76 -6.52 23.78
N ALA A 482 14.77 -6.32 22.95
CA ALA A 482 14.66 -6.49 21.51
C ALA A 482 14.40 -7.96 21.14
N VAL A 483 13.36 -8.17 20.33
CA VAL A 483 13.02 -9.46 19.72
C VAL A 483 13.15 -9.30 18.22
N LEU A 484 14.35 -9.56 17.72
CA LEU A 484 14.67 -9.39 16.31
C LEU A 484 14.19 -10.59 15.51
N ALA A 485 13.61 -10.33 14.35
CA ALA A 485 13.35 -11.33 13.35
C ALA A 485 14.00 -10.95 12.02
N ARG A 486 14.62 -11.95 11.40
CA ARG A 486 15.36 -11.83 10.16
C ARG A 486 14.53 -12.40 9.03
N PHE A 487 14.20 -11.58 8.05
CA PHE A 487 13.47 -12.02 6.86
C PHE A 487 14.30 -11.75 5.60
N THR A 488 14.05 -12.56 4.57
CA THR A 488 14.69 -12.42 3.26
C THR A 488 13.72 -11.76 2.29
N HIS A 489 14.14 -10.70 1.61
CA HIS A 489 13.34 -9.98 0.62
C HIS A 489 14.15 -9.69 -0.63
N LEU A 490 13.46 -9.42 -1.75
CA LEU A 490 14.10 -8.99 -2.99
C LEU A 490 14.80 -7.65 -2.78
N ASN A 491 15.87 -7.40 -3.51
CA ASN A 491 16.54 -6.11 -3.56
C ASN A 491 17.22 -5.92 -4.92
N HIS A 492 17.67 -4.70 -5.19
CA HIS A 492 18.42 -4.36 -6.40
C HIS A 492 19.68 -3.55 -6.06
N THR A 493 20.67 -3.58 -6.95
CA THR A 493 21.81 -2.67 -6.87
C THR A 493 21.35 -1.27 -7.24
N ASP A 494 21.81 -0.25 -6.52
CA ASP A 494 21.56 1.15 -6.87
C ASP A 494 22.10 1.44 -8.27
N PHE A 495 21.29 2.12 -9.08
CA PHE A 495 21.63 2.52 -10.44
C PHE A 495 21.24 3.99 -10.70
N THR A 496 21.79 4.54 -11.78
CA THR A 496 21.53 5.93 -12.22
C THR A 496 20.99 5.93 -13.65
N TYR A 497 19.92 6.69 -13.88
CA TYR A 497 19.46 7.04 -15.22
C TYR A 497 20.32 8.19 -15.76
N ARG A 498 20.88 8.01 -16.95
CA ARG A 498 21.55 9.07 -17.70
C ARG A 498 20.69 9.42 -18.92
N ILE A 499 20.27 10.67 -19.01
CA ILE A 499 19.37 11.17 -20.05
C ILE A 499 20.06 12.36 -20.73
N VAL A 500 20.26 12.27 -22.05
CA VAL A 500 20.80 13.37 -22.84
C VAL A 500 19.67 13.96 -23.67
N ALA A 501 19.35 15.23 -23.43
CA ALA A 501 18.29 15.95 -24.11
C ALA A 501 18.78 17.28 -24.66
N ASN A 502 18.43 17.58 -25.90
CA ASN A 502 18.76 18.84 -26.56
C ASN A 502 17.53 19.76 -26.59
N ASN A 503 17.65 20.94 -25.99
CA ASN A 503 16.66 22.01 -26.12
C ASN A 503 17.08 22.96 -27.24
N ARG A 504 16.43 22.82 -28.40
CA ARG A 504 16.64 23.64 -29.61
C ARG A 504 15.98 25.02 -29.54
N ASN A 505 15.30 25.35 -28.45
CA ASN A 505 14.72 26.67 -28.24
C ASN A 505 15.79 27.65 -27.75
N ASN A 506 15.58 28.95 -28.02
CA ASN A 506 16.48 30.03 -27.58
C ASN A 506 16.31 30.40 -26.09
N ALA A 507 15.44 29.71 -25.35
CA ALA A 507 15.13 29.99 -23.95
C ALA A 507 15.09 28.70 -23.11
N PRO A 508 15.37 28.77 -21.80
CA PRO A 508 15.18 27.64 -20.90
C PRO A 508 13.73 27.14 -20.94
N ARG A 509 13.55 25.82 -20.96
CA ARG A 509 12.24 25.17 -20.92
C ARG A 509 12.16 24.24 -19.72
N ARG A 510 11.07 24.31 -18.97
CA ARG A 510 10.81 23.40 -17.86
C ARG A 510 10.04 22.19 -18.38
N GLY A 511 10.48 20.99 -18.03
CA GLY A 511 9.82 19.75 -18.39
C GLY A 511 9.65 18.82 -17.21
N THR A 512 8.80 17.82 -17.37
CA THR A 512 8.64 16.71 -16.42
C THR A 512 9.20 15.45 -17.05
N VAL A 513 10.23 14.88 -16.45
CA VAL A 513 10.77 13.56 -16.83
C VAL A 513 9.84 12.50 -16.26
N ARG A 514 9.42 11.57 -17.12
CA ARG A 514 8.57 10.42 -16.77
C ARG A 514 9.27 9.16 -17.23
N ILE A 515 9.54 8.23 -16.31
CA ILE A 515 10.31 7.01 -16.56
C ILE A 515 9.41 5.80 -16.33
N PHE A 516 9.35 4.92 -17.33
CA PHE A 516 8.60 3.66 -17.27
C PHE A 516 9.46 2.50 -17.74
N ILE A 517 9.15 1.29 -17.27
CA ILE A 517 9.66 0.04 -17.84
C ILE A 517 8.51 -0.91 -18.15
N ALA A 518 8.64 -1.72 -19.19
CA ALA A 518 7.68 -2.80 -19.49
C ALA A 518 8.38 -4.07 -19.98
N PRO A 519 7.84 -5.27 -19.69
CA PRO A 519 8.30 -6.50 -20.30
C PRO A 519 8.24 -6.40 -21.83
N LYS A 520 9.28 -6.90 -22.50
CA LYS A 520 9.33 -6.91 -23.97
C LYS A 520 8.59 -8.11 -24.58
N GLN A 521 8.53 -9.21 -23.83
CA GLN A 521 8.02 -10.50 -24.30
C GLN A 521 6.89 -11.02 -23.41
N ASP A 522 5.91 -11.67 -24.05
CA ASP A 522 4.80 -12.34 -23.41
C ASP A 522 5.19 -13.72 -22.83
N GLU A 523 4.19 -14.45 -22.34
CA GLU A 523 4.35 -15.78 -21.75
C GLU A 523 4.97 -16.82 -22.68
N ARG A 524 4.83 -16.61 -24.00
CA ARG A 524 5.31 -17.50 -25.05
C ARG A 524 6.71 -17.11 -25.54
N GLY A 525 7.28 -16.04 -24.98
CA GLY A 525 8.53 -15.44 -25.45
C GLY A 525 8.37 -14.60 -26.73
N LEU A 526 7.14 -14.29 -27.14
CA LEU A 526 6.87 -13.47 -28.31
C LEU A 526 6.84 -11.98 -27.93
N PRO A 527 7.30 -11.07 -28.79
CA PRO A 527 7.22 -9.64 -28.52
C PRO A 527 5.79 -9.17 -28.28
N PHE A 528 5.57 -8.31 -27.29
CA PHE A 528 4.27 -7.68 -27.09
C PHE A 528 3.92 -6.74 -28.26
N VAL A 529 2.64 -6.71 -28.62
CA VAL A 529 2.07 -5.59 -29.38
C VAL A 529 1.88 -4.40 -28.43
N PHE A 530 2.01 -3.18 -28.94
CA PHE A 530 2.00 -1.98 -28.10
C PHE A 530 0.68 -1.83 -27.30
N ARG A 531 -0.45 -2.21 -27.91
CA ARG A 531 -1.77 -2.17 -27.25
C ARG A 531 -1.77 -2.94 -25.92
N ASP A 532 -1.10 -4.08 -25.87
CA ASP A 532 -1.05 -4.92 -24.68
C ASP A 532 0.14 -4.52 -23.78
N GLN A 533 1.26 -4.10 -24.39
CA GLN A 533 2.45 -3.65 -23.64
C GLN A 533 2.20 -2.40 -22.80
N LYS A 534 1.39 -1.45 -23.30
CA LYS A 534 1.11 -0.17 -22.60
C LYS A 534 0.52 -0.39 -21.19
N GLU A 535 -0.26 -1.45 -21.01
CA GLU A 535 -0.92 -1.81 -19.75
C GLU A 535 0.04 -2.47 -18.75
N LEU A 536 1.25 -2.81 -19.22
CA LEU A 536 2.34 -3.36 -18.41
C LEU A 536 3.45 -2.31 -18.16
N MET A 537 3.20 -1.04 -18.50
CA MET A 537 4.14 0.06 -18.23
C MET A 537 4.14 0.40 -16.75
N ILE A 538 5.24 0.04 -16.09
CA ILE A 538 5.48 0.28 -14.67
C ILE A 538 6.13 1.65 -14.50
N GLU A 539 5.51 2.57 -13.76
CA GLU A 539 6.12 3.85 -13.42
C GLU A 539 7.30 3.62 -12.48
N MET A 540 8.46 4.17 -12.87
CA MET A 540 9.72 4.05 -12.15
C MET A 540 10.12 5.37 -11.47
N ASP A 541 9.84 6.50 -12.10
CA ASP A 541 10.11 7.83 -11.55
C ASP A 541 9.36 8.93 -12.32
N LYS A 542 9.12 10.04 -11.63
CA LYS A 542 8.53 11.27 -12.18
C LYS A 542 9.05 12.49 -11.44
N PHE A 543 9.74 13.38 -12.16
CA PHE A 543 10.36 14.57 -11.57
C PHE A 543 10.51 15.73 -12.56
N THR A 544 10.65 16.95 -12.06
CA THR A 544 10.77 18.16 -12.89
C THR A 544 12.23 18.52 -13.17
N VAL A 545 12.50 19.06 -14.36
CA VAL A 545 13.82 19.50 -14.80
C VAL A 545 13.76 20.84 -15.53
N LEU A 546 14.82 21.63 -15.43
CA LEU A 546 15.00 22.85 -16.20
C LEU A 546 16.04 22.62 -17.30
N LEU A 547 15.62 22.62 -18.56
CA LEU A 547 16.45 22.41 -19.74
C LEU A 547 16.96 23.75 -20.26
N ARG A 548 18.27 23.96 -20.23
CA ARG A 548 18.91 25.16 -20.82
C ARG A 548 19.01 24.99 -22.35
N PRO A 549 19.05 26.09 -23.14
CA PRO A 549 19.31 25.99 -24.57
C PRO A 549 20.56 25.14 -24.88
N GLY A 550 20.46 24.25 -25.87
CA GLY A 550 21.49 23.28 -26.23
C GLY A 550 21.37 21.93 -25.51
N SER A 551 22.48 21.20 -25.45
CA SER A 551 22.54 19.86 -24.85
C SER A 551 22.52 19.91 -23.33
N ASN A 552 21.71 19.06 -22.71
CA ASN A 552 21.60 18.86 -21.27
C ASN A 552 21.81 17.38 -20.95
N THR A 553 22.66 17.09 -19.97
CA THR A 553 22.79 15.75 -19.40
C THR A 553 22.12 15.75 -18.03
N ILE A 554 21.12 14.90 -17.86
CA ILE A 554 20.38 14.72 -16.62
C ILE A 554 20.78 13.37 -16.03
N GLU A 555 21.20 13.39 -14.78
CA GLU A 555 21.47 12.19 -13.99
C GLU A 555 20.44 12.09 -12.87
N ARG A 556 19.86 10.91 -12.72
CA ARG A 556 18.83 10.65 -11.70
C ARG A 556 19.09 9.32 -11.02
N LYS A 557 19.24 9.32 -9.70
CA LYS A 557 19.49 8.08 -8.95
C LYS A 557 18.19 7.32 -8.71
N SER A 558 18.26 6.00 -8.78
CA SER A 558 17.15 5.10 -8.40
C SER A 558 16.64 5.32 -6.96
N THR A 559 17.50 5.79 -6.05
CA THR A 559 17.15 6.13 -4.65
C THR A 559 16.35 7.42 -4.51
N GLU A 560 16.22 8.21 -5.57
CA GLU A 560 15.47 9.47 -5.58
C GLU A 560 14.07 9.31 -6.17
N SER A 561 13.65 8.08 -6.50
CA SER A 561 12.38 7.80 -7.16
C SER A 561 11.19 8.42 -6.42
N SER A 562 10.29 9.06 -7.17
CA SER A 562 9.02 9.58 -6.64
C SER A 562 7.95 8.50 -6.42
N VAL A 563 8.26 7.23 -6.67
CA VAL A 563 7.38 6.08 -6.44
C VAL A 563 7.60 5.46 -5.06
N THR A 564 8.83 5.52 -4.55
CA THR A 564 9.26 4.70 -3.43
C THR A 564 9.54 5.46 -2.13
N ILE A 565 9.61 4.71 -1.04
CA ILE A 565 10.18 5.16 0.24
C ILE A 565 11.38 4.28 0.64
N PRO A 566 12.39 4.86 1.31
CA PRO A 566 13.55 4.10 1.81
C PRO A 566 13.18 2.96 2.77
N PHE A 567 14.06 1.95 2.85
CA PHE A 567 13.88 0.80 3.74
C PHE A 567 13.64 1.24 5.18
N GLU A 568 14.42 2.21 5.69
CA GLU A 568 14.25 2.64 7.07
C GLU A 568 12.84 3.21 7.28
N ARG A 569 12.24 3.93 6.33
CA ARG A 569 10.86 4.43 6.51
C ARG A 569 9.85 3.29 6.59
N THR A 570 10.11 2.21 5.87
CA THR A 570 9.26 1.02 5.87
C THR A 570 9.40 0.22 7.17
N PHE A 571 10.59 0.13 7.78
CA PHE A 571 10.86 -0.78 8.90
C PHE A 571 11.44 -0.13 10.18
N ARG A 572 11.41 1.21 10.28
CA ARG A 572 11.99 2.01 11.37
C ARG A 572 11.53 1.60 12.77
N ASN A 573 12.48 1.66 13.70
CA ASN A 573 12.20 1.78 15.13
C ASN A 573 11.87 3.24 15.47
N LEU A 574 10.76 3.49 16.17
CA LEU A 574 10.26 4.84 16.49
C LEU A 574 11.05 5.53 17.61
N ASP A 575 11.84 4.76 18.37
CA ASP A 575 12.59 5.25 19.52
C ASP A 575 14.05 5.63 19.15
N GLU A 576 14.59 5.08 18.06
CA GLU A 576 15.92 5.40 17.54
C GLU A 576 15.85 6.52 16.48
N SER A 577 16.71 7.53 16.60
CA SER A 577 16.89 8.58 15.58
C SER A 577 15.71 9.54 15.36
N ARG A 578 14.74 9.58 16.28
CA ARG A 578 13.60 10.51 16.19
C ARG A 578 14.04 11.97 16.38
N PRO A 579 13.80 12.87 15.42
CA PRO A 579 14.09 14.29 15.57
C PRO A 579 13.27 14.91 16.71
N ILE A 580 13.84 15.83 17.49
CA ILE A 580 13.20 16.38 18.69
C ILE A 580 12.11 17.42 18.33
N SER A 581 12.21 18.09 17.17
CA SER A 581 11.24 19.06 16.65
C SER A 581 11.49 19.41 15.17
N GLY A 582 10.58 20.17 14.54
CA GLY A 582 10.71 20.74 13.19
C GLY A 582 10.19 19.83 12.06
N ASP A 583 10.38 20.26 10.81
CA ASP A 583 9.92 19.55 9.60
C ASP A 583 10.44 18.11 9.51
N ASN A 584 11.64 17.86 10.04
CA ASN A 584 12.23 16.52 10.12
C ASN A 584 11.41 15.57 11.02
N LEU A 585 10.78 16.09 12.09
CA LEU A 585 9.88 15.30 12.95
C LEU A 585 8.54 15.04 12.26
N GLU A 586 8.02 15.98 11.47
CA GLU A 586 6.80 15.78 10.68
C GLU A 586 7.01 14.76 9.56
N GLN A 587 8.15 14.82 8.86
CA GLN A 587 8.60 13.79 7.91
C GLN A 587 8.79 12.43 8.60
N PHE A 588 9.36 12.40 9.81
CA PHE A 588 9.54 11.17 10.58
C PHE A 588 8.21 10.52 10.98
N ASN A 589 7.19 11.31 11.32
CA ASN A 589 5.93 10.80 11.86
C ASN A 589 4.89 10.38 10.79
N PHE A 590 5.01 10.79 9.52
CA PHE A 590 3.91 10.65 8.53
C PHE A 590 4.26 10.01 7.18
N CYS A 591 5.53 9.68 6.90
CA CYS A 591 5.95 9.10 5.62
C CYS A 591 5.80 7.56 5.53
N GLY A 592 4.61 7.01 5.84
CA GLY A 592 4.36 5.56 5.81
C GLY A 592 3.84 5.03 4.47
N CYS A 593 3.14 5.86 3.70
CA CYS A 593 2.65 5.48 2.37
C CYS A 593 3.78 5.65 1.35
N GLY A 594 4.12 4.56 0.66
CA GLY A 594 4.95 4.56 -0.54
C GLY A 594 5.45 3.17 -0.89
N TRP A 595 5.77 2.94 -2.16
CA TRP A 595 6.26 1.62 -2.59
C TRP A 595 7.62 1.33 -1.93
N PRO A 596 7.91 0.11 -1.46
CA PRO A 596 9.21 -0.17 -0.85
C PRO A 596 10.34 -0.05 -1.89
N GLN A 597 11.41 0.69 -1.56
CA GLN A 597 12.57 0.88 -2.44
C GLN A 597 13.13 -0.44 -2.97
N HIS A 598 13.24 -1.46 -2.12
CA HIS A 598 13.79 -2.77 -2.48
C HIS A 598 12.93 -3.54 -3.51
N MET A 599 11.71 -3.10 -3.78
CA MET A 599 10.81 -3.64 -4.81
C MET A 599 10.61 -2.68 -6.00
N LEU A 600 11.45 -1.64 -6.15
CA LEU A 600 11.35 -0.70 -7.27
C LEU A 600 11.40 -1.44 -8.62
N VAL A 601 12.28 -2.43 -8.73
CA VAL A 601 12.60 -3.18 -9.94
C VAL A 601 12.03 -4.61 -9.83
N PRO A 602 11.40 -5.16 -10.90
CA PRO A 602 10.99 -6.56 -10.91
C PRO A 602 12.15 -7.52 -10.65
N LYS A 603 11.89 -8.75 -10.15
CA LYS A 603 12.96 -9.73 -9.88
C LYS A 603 13.83 -10.02 -11.11
N GLY A 604 13.22 -10.20 -12.28
CA GLY A 604 13.92 -10.62 -13.49
C GLY A 604 14.33 -12.09 -13.46
N LYS A 605 15.31 -12.45 -14.31
CA LYS A 605 15.74 -13.84 -14.56
C LYS A 605 17.26 -13.98 -14.46
N GLU A 606 17.77 -15.17 -14.19
CA GLU A 606 19.22 -15.43 -14.16
C GLU A 606 19.87 -15.24 -15.54
N GLU A 607 19.14 -15.65 -16.58
CA GLU A 607 19.48 -15.45 -18.00
C GLU A 607 19.31 -13.99 -18.46
N GLY A 608 18.73 -13.12 -17.63
CA GLY A 608 18.35 -11.76 -17.98
C GLY A 608 16.90 -11.67 -18.47
N PHE A 609 16.15 -10.72 -17.92
CA PHE A 609 14.76 -10.45 -18.30
C PHE A 609 14.70 -9.18 -19.17
N PRO A 610 14.39 -9.31 -20.48
CA PRO A 610 14.40 -8.18 -21.39
C PRO A 610 13.19 -7.27 -21.15
N MET A 611 13.46 -5.99 -20.91
CA MET A 611 12.45 -4.95 -20.75
C MET A 611 12.78 -3.74 -21.61
N ASP A 612 11.75 -2.99 -21.99
CA ASP A 612 11.90 -1.68 -22.62
C ASP A 612 11.88 -0.60 -21.54
N LEU A 613 12.95 0.18 -21.43
CA LEU A 613 13.01 1.43 -20.67
C LEU A 613 12.49 2.55 -21.55
N PHE A 614 11.42 3.19 -21.13
CA PHE A 614 10.83 4.33 -21.78
C PHE A 614 11.03 5.59 -20.94
N ILE A 615 11.49 6.67 -21.58
CA ILE A 615 11.62 7.98 -20.96
C ILE A 615 10.94 9.02 -21.83
N MET A 616 10.11 9.86 -21.20
CA MET A 616 9.48 11.02 -21.82
C MET A 616 9.85 12.28 -21.04
N ILE A 617 10.07 13.39 -21.74
CA ILE A 617 10.08 14.73 -21.15
C ILE A 617 8.84 15.49 -21.63
N SER A 618 7.82 15.64 -20.79
CA SER A 618 6.60 16.40 -21.11
C SER A 618 6.79 17.90 -20.81
N ASP A 619 6.05 18.76 -21.51
CA ASP A 619 6.04 20.21 -21.24
C ASP A 619 5.37 20.49 -19.88
N TYR A 620 6.12 21.09 -18.96
CA TYR A 620 5.65 21.37 -17.60
C TYR A 620 4.40 22.26 -17.57
N THR A 621 4.16 23.09 -18.59
CA THR A 621 2.96 23.95 -18.63
C THR A 621 1.65 23.17 -18.70
N GLY A 622 1.65 21.94 -19.19
CA GLY A 622 0.51 21.02 -19.15
C GLY A 622 0.50 20.08 -17.95
N ASP A 623 1.57 20.09 -17.14
CA ASP A 623 1.75 19.21 -15.99
C ASP A 623 1.59 19.96 -14.66
N ALA A 624 1.79 21.28 -14.67
CA ALA A 624 1.83 22.11 -13.47
C ALA A 624 0.49 22.14 -12.72
N VAL A 625 0.59 22.09 -11.39
CA VAL A 625 -0.53 22.28 -10.47
C VAL A 625 -0.18 23.44 -9.57
N GLU A 626 -0.96 24.52 -9.65
CA GLU A 626 -0.76 25.71 -8.82
C GLU A 626 -1.21 25.42 -7.37
N GLN A 627 -0.23 25.36 -6.48
CA GLN A 627 -0.39 25.20 -5.03
C GLN A 627 0.90 25.59 -4.30
N ASP A 628 0.81 25.88 -3.00
CA ASP A 628 1.99 26.15 -2.18
C ASP A 628 2.92 24.93 -2.13
N GLU A 629 4.21 25.18 -1.90
CA GLU A 629 5.13 24.07 -1.69
C GLU A 629 4.69 23.19 -0.51
N PRO A 630 4.70 21.86 -0.67
CA PRO A 630 4.34 20.95 0.40
C PRO A 630 5.35 21.07 1.55
N THR A 631 4.84 21.30 2.76
CA THR A 631 5.60 21.19 4.01
C THR A 631 5.61 19.73 4.47
N GLY A 632 6.79 19.16 4.75
CA GLY A 632 6.93 17.79 5.23
C GLY A 632 7.31 16.75 4.15
N CYS A 633 6.61 15.62 4.12
CA CYS A 633 6.94 14.47 3.27
C CYS A 633 6.62 14.72 1.79
N LYS A 634 7.63 14.66 0.90
CA LYS A 634 7.46 14.80 -0.56
C LYS A 634 7.67 13.50 -1.34
N ASP A 635 8.13 12.45 -0.67
CA ASP A 635 8.50 11.19 -1.30
C ASP A 635 7.27 10.33 -1.62
N ALA A 636 7.40 9.40 -2.56
CA ALA A 636 6.33 8.49 -3.00
C ALA A 636 5.04 9.15 -3.53
N ALA A 637 5.12 10.40 -4.00
CA ALA A 637 3.95 11.13 -4.49
C ALA A 637 3.24 10.46 -5.67
N SER A 638 3.91 9.58 -6.44
CA SER A 638 3.27 8.88 -7.56
C SER A 638 2.07 8.04 -7.14
N PHE A 639 2.16 7.32 -6.01
CA PHE A 639 1.08 6.46 -5.49
C PHE A 639 0.35 7.05 -4.28
N CYS A 640 0.96 8.00 -3.58
CA CYS A 640 0.44 8.52 -2.31
C CYS A 640 0.02 9.99 -2.39
N GLY A 641 0.17 10.64 -3.54
CA GLY A 641 -0.10 12.06 -3.72
C GLY A 641 0.72 12.93 -2.75
N LEU A 642 0.19 14.12 -2.44
CA LEU A 642 0.72 15.00 -1.42
C LEU A 642 -0.31 15.18 -0.31
N ARG A 643 0.14 15.07 0.94
CA ARG A 643 -0.74 15.24 2.10
C ARG A 643 -1.38 16.62 2.10
N ASP A 644 -2.70 16.65 2.27
CA ASP A 644 -3.53 17.86 2.41
C ASP A 644 -3.34 18.86 1.24
N ARG A 645 -2.94 18.34 0.08
CA ARG A 645 -2.60 19.09 -1.14
C ARG A 645 -3.15 18.34 -2.37
N LYS A 646 -3.09 19.00 -3.53
CA LYS A 646 -3.46 18.37 -4.81
C LYS A 646 -2.36 17.41 -5.27
N TYR A 647 -2.75 16.39 -6.03
CA TYR A 647 -1.82 15.52 -6.72
C TYR A 647 -0.88 16.37 -7.61
N PRO A 648 0.45 16.21 -7.52
CA PRO A 648 1.42 17.19 -8.06
C PRO A 648 1.66 17.10 -9.57
N ASP A 649 0.69 16.59 -10.33
CA ASP A 649 0.74 16.42 -11.78
C ASP A 649 -0.67 16.49 -12.35
N ALA A 650 -0.94 17.51 -13.17
CA ALA A 650 -2.26 17.76 -13.71
C ALA A 650 -2.68 16.73 -14.77
N ARG A 651 -1.74 15.95 -15.32
CA ARG A 651 -2.05 14.89 -16.29
C ARG A 651 -2.81 13.74 -15.63
N PRO A 652 -3.58 12.96 -16.41
CA PRO A 652 -4.10 11.68 -15.96
C PRO A 652 -3.00 10.78 -15.41
N MET A 653 -3.26 10.09 -14.31
CA MET A 653 -2.31 9.16 -13.73
C MET A 653 -2.05 8.00 -14.70
N GLY A 654 -0.78 7.70 -14.97
CA GLY A 654 -0.35 6.76 -16.00
C GLY A 654 -0.04 7.39 -17.36
N PHE A 655 -0.16 8.71 -17.51
CA PHE A 655 0.25 9.41 -18.73
C PHE A 655 1.73 9.08 -19.08
N PRO A 656 2.02 8.70 -20.34
CA PRO A 656 1.15 8.77 -21.53
C PRO A 656 0.47 7.45 -21.94
N PHE A 657 0.46 6.43 -21.08
CA PHE A 657 0.03 5.06 -21.41
C PHE A 657 -1.38 4.69 -20.94
N ASP A 658 -2.05 5.56 -20.18
CA ASP A 658 -3.39 5.32 -19.64
C ASP A 658 -4.49 5.29 -20.70
N ARG A 659 -4.20 5.69 -21.95
CA ARG A 659 -5.16 5.75 -23.05
C ARG A 659 -4.79 4.84 -24.21
N ARG A 660 -5.72 4.70 -25.15
CA ARG A 660 -5.46 4.02 -26.42
C ARG A 660 -4.34 4.71 -27.20
N ALA A 661 -3.55 3.87 -27.87
CA ALA A 661 -2.53 4.33 -28.81
C ALA A 661 -3.17 5.09 -29.97
N ARG A 662 -2.38 5.97 -30.61
CA ARG A 662 -2.84 6.68 -31.80
C ARG A 662 -3.17 5.70 -32.92
N ALA A 663 -4.14 6.04 -33.78
CA ALA A 663 -4.46 5.25 -34.96
C ALA A 663 -3.19 4.92 -35.79
N GLY A 664 -2.99 3.63 -36.10
CA GLY A 664 -1.82 3.13 -36.84
C GLY A 664 -0.56 2.86 -36.01
N VAL A 665 -0.58 3.06 -34.69
CA VAL A 665 0.53 2.71 -33.79
C VAL A 665 0.37 1.28 -33.28
N GLU A 666 1.21 0.37 -33.76
CA GLU A 666 1.22 -1.05 -33.36
C GLU A 666 2.43 -1.41 -32.49
N THR A 667 3.48 -0.60 -32.55
CA THR A 667 4.74 -0.82 -31.82
C THR A 667 5.11 0.39 -30.96
N LEU A 668 5.85 0.16 -29.87
CA LEU A 668 6.34 1.24 -29.01
C LEU A 668 7.19 2.25 -29.79
N ALA A 669 7.96 1.80 -30.79
CA ALA A 669 8.76 2.67 -31.65
C ALA A 669 7.90 3.68 -32.44
N GLN A 670 6.73 3.26 -32.94
CA GLN A 670 5.78 4.14 -33.65
C GLN A 670 5.06 5.12 -32.70
N PHE A 671 5.03 4.81 -31.41
CA PHE A 671 4.43 5.70 -30.40
C PHE A 671 5.32 6.92 -30.08
N LEU A 672 6.63 6.80 -30.28
CA LEU A 672 7.60 7.82 -29.86
C LEU A 672 7.43 9.15 -30.59
N THR A 673 7.69 10.23 -29.86
CA THR A 673 7.88 11.59 -30.36
C THR A 673 9.32 12.05 -30.05
N GLY A 674 9.73 13.24 -30.53
CA GLY A 674 11.11 13.71 -30.35
C GLY A 674 11.56 13.83 -28.89
N ASN A 675 10.61 14.13 -27.99
CA ASN A 675 10.81 14.21 -26.54
C ASN A 675 10.65 12.87 -25.81
N MET A 676 10.64 11.74 -26.54
CA MET A 676 10.59 10.40 -25.99
C MET A 676 11.77 9.57 -26.49
N ALA A 677 12.23 8.63 -25.68
CA ALA A 677 13.25 7.66 -26.07
C ALA A 677 12.96 6.30 -25.44
N VAL A 678 13.42 5.25 -26.12
CA VAL A 678 13.37 3.88 -25.63
C VAL A 678 14.77 3.26 -25.67
N ALA A 679 15.11 2.49 -24.65
CA ALA A 679 16.31 1.66 -24.62
C ALA A 679 15.95 0.28 -24.09
N GLN A 680 16.61 -0.75 -24.60
CA GLN A 680 16.44 -2.09 -24.06
C GLN A 680 17.33 -2.24 -22.83
N ILE A 681 16.73 -2.71 -21.75
CA ILE A 681 17.42 -3.06 -20.51
C ILE A 681 17.25 -4.54 -20.22
N SER A 682 18.20 -5.11 -19.48
CA SER A 682 18.13 -6.48 -18.98
C SER A 682 18.17 -6.48 -17.46
N ILE A 683 17.16 -7.09 -16.83
CA ILE A 683 17.14 -7.29 -15.39
C ILE A 683 17.64 -8.69 -15.09
N ARG A 684 18.80 -8.78 -14.44
CA ARG A 684 19.45 -10.05 -14.12
C ARG A 684 19.37 -10.34 -12.63
N HIS A 685 18.73 -11.45 -12.30
CA HIS A 685 18.67 -11.95 -10.93
C HIS A 685 19.90 -12.79 -10.61
N THR A 686 20.49 -12.58 -9.44
CA THR A 686 21.51 -13.46 -8.87
C THR A 686 20.94 -14.07 -7.60
N ASP A 687 20.81 -15.40 -7.54
CA ASP A 687 20.29 -16.13 -6.38
C ASP A 687 21.31 -16.20 -5.24
N THR A 688 21.78 -15.03 -4.82
CA THR A 688 22.70 -14.83 -3.70
C THR A 688 22.03 -13.99 -2.64
N VAL A 689 22.22 -14.38 -1.38
CA VAL A 689 21.67 -13.66 -0.24
C VAL A 689 22.77 -12.79 0.40
N LEU A 690 22.57 -11.47 0.37
CA LEU A 690 23.48 -10.50 0.95
C LEU A 690 22.94 -10.01 2.32
N PRO A 691 23.81 -9.69 3.29
CA PRO A 691 23.38 -8.99 4.50
C PRO A 691 23.01 -7.54 4.17
N GLN A 692 22.04 -6.97 4.89
CA GLN A 692 21.71 -5.56 4.77
C GLN A 692 22.89 -4.67 5.20
N MET A 693 23.40 -3.84 4.29
CA MET A 693 24.32 -2.75 4.63
C MET A 693 23.48 -1.51 5.00
N ARG A 694 23.59 -1.03 6.25
CA ARG A 694 22.90 0.20 6.69
C ARG A 694 23.45 1.40 5.90
N SER A 695 22.59 2.17 5.24
CA SER A 695 23.01 3.40 4.56
C SER A 695 23.46 4.43 5.60
N GLY A 696 24.77 4.52 5.83
CA GLY A 696 25.37 5.36 6.85
C GLY A 696 26.84 5.05 7.14
N SER A 697 27.35 3.87 6.77
CA SER A 697 28.79 3.58 6.82
C SER A 697 29.41 3.64 5.42
N MET A 698 29.38 4.80 4.77
CA MET A 698 30.37 5.09 3.73
C MET A 698 31.63 5.63 4.41
N GLY A 699 32.62 4.74 4.52
CA GLY A 699 33.95 5.02 5.04
C GLY A 699 34.92 3.93 4.61
N ASN A 700 35.19 3.88 3.30
CA ASN A 700 36.33 3.25 2.62
C ASN A 700 36.60 1.74 2.76
N THR A 701 37.10 1.21 1.63
CA THR A 701 37.87 -0.03 1.44
C THR A 701 37.12 -1.36 1.47
N LEU A 702 36.69 -1.79 0.28
CA LEU A 702 36.86 -3.18 -0.15
C LEU A 702 37.44 -3.17 -1.57
N THR A 703 38.77 -3.19 -1.66
CA THR A 703 39.50 -3.64 -2.85
C THR A 703 39.55 -5.16 -2.81
N PHE A 704 38.98 -5.82 -3.82
CA PHE A 704 39.20 -7.24 -4.04
C PHE A 704 40.54 -7.43 -4.73
N ALA A 705 41.37 -8.31 -4.15
CA ALA A 705 42.49 -8.95 -4.84
C ALA A 705 41.97 -10.15 -5.65
#